data_AF-A0A914J6H1-F1
#
_entry.id   AF-A0A914J6H1-F1
#
_cell.length_a   1.000
_cell.length_b   1.000
_cell.length_c   1.000
_cell.angle_alpha   90.00
_cell.angle_beta   90.00
_cell.angle_gamma   90.00
#
_symmetry.space_group_name_H-M   'P 1'
#
loop_
_entity.id
_entity.type
_entity.pdbx_description
1 polymer ?
#
loop_
_entity_poly.entity_id
_entity_poly.type
_entity_poly.pdbx_seq_one_letter_code
_entity_poly.pdbx_strand_id
1 'polypeptide(L)'
;MQNRCFERSVSSVVQTIDSSVITASKKKGKTYPKNVVKDDAKEWERWTVNQLNKSFETKKKQFSRLSAKREAQSNIVSFIRNDDVRQLFSLSSAIAQNTVRDARNAVSPEFFAIVLKYCALLFEKDYRLKTVDEWRSIVYSAVNFLSRVPAVNFLSRVPLNDDLTTTGFGYALRSLKAFLNKFSQELNMPNITPDLESCQNKLDSAVASRKEFGTNQLIFEMTNYDSLAMMTGKGFQEIAKKHNADASNYDKEVDLVASLRYKRISPNYTSPFSIPQRSKEDYVKMFKAQLESELGGYLKVKNFERKSTLEPMEEVIKKMKWRESIEEELRRWAKTIKEPQLKSTLTNLDYKGCSTALLDVVKCMLSQGQKLFVVADFESALSAAVLNFCYRSFLEKVQVSADKVITNVFTSFAEYFTNDLLPQKYTLREWWMHCCQIADKVITNVFTSFAEYFTNDLLPQKYTLREWWMHCCQIGNVDPEISLPLTDFRLFLKPKIGGILANMVMSSCRFVENGNVVHGMFYQKVMQEEETLAFEKKVDINKMIRIHPTIMKKIGLHEFEYMLFPHEYLPLKVPPRPWLDAGKNGPFFTRPSKIIRILPEYRDIDVNAEFKERLEKDSSARPVIDALNDLGTTPWIINGSMLDVLTEIFNMCNNKEKEELLSTLSVPLHSSTIEIPQYADVFGDRKSDTVTSEEWREFYKKTTGAIKKKNEMNSLWCWLHYRISLARHYRNDVLYFPHNMDFRGRVYPISPHLNHMGDDINRCILKFAKGKKLGKRGLYWLKLHIVNITGLLKRKSISERILYAEEHLDQILDSANNPLSGQRWWLKSDEPWQTLAACIELRDALKSGDPENFVSHLPIHQDGSCNGLQHYAALGRDLQGAAEVNLLPCELPADVYSSVAARVEEKRIEDEHNVHSPNHEIAVKLRKFLPQVLPRKVIKQTVMTTVYGVTPYGARQQIKRQLKALDDADTDSAEVDLFSKW
;
A
#
# COMPACT_ATOMS: atom_id res chain seq x y z
N MET A 1 31.46 -11.40 -6.06
CA MET A 1 30.76 -11.00 -7.31
C MET A 1 29.95 -9.71 -7.14
N GLN A 2 29.21 -9.50 -6.04
CA GLN A 2 28.43 -8.26 -5.81
C GLN A 2 29.28 -6.97 -5.72
N ASN A 3 30.46 -6.98 -5.07
CA ASN A 3 31.36 -5.81 -5.06
C ASN A 3 31.81 -5.36 -6.46
N ARG A 4 32.07 -6.32 -7.37
CA ARG A 4 32.48 -6.00 -8.75
C ARG A 4 31.34 -5.46 -9.62
N CYS A 5 30.09 -5.81 -9.31
CA CYS A 5 28.93 -5.25 -10.02
C CYS A 5 28.63 -3.82 -9.54
N PHE A 6 28.74 -3.55 -8.24
CA PHE A 6 28.57 -2.21 -7.69
C PHE A 6 29.68 -1.24 -8.15
N GLU A 7 30.94 -1.69 -8.18
CA GLU A 7 32.06 -0.93 -8.76
C GLU A 7 31.84 -0.62 -10.25
N ARG A 8 31.30 -1.56 -11.04
CA ARG A 8 30.98 -1.33 -12.45
C ARG A 8 29.81 -0.36 -12.66
N SER A 9 28.75 -0.45 -11.84
CA SER A 9 27.59 0.44 -11.92
C SER A 9 27.92 1.86 -11.46
N VAL A 10 28.76 2.03 -10.44
CA VAL A 10 29.23 3.36 -10.00
C VAL A 10 30.17 3.95 -11.05
N SER A 11 31.08 3.16 -11.62
CA SER A 11 31.99 3.62 -12.68
C SER A 11 31.24 3.99 -13.97
N SER A 12 30.14 3.30 -14.32
CA SER A 12 29.30 3.67 -15.49
C SER A 12 28.46 4.93 -15.24
N VAL A 13 27.96 5.14 -14.02
CA VAL A 13 27.24 6.38 -13.65
C VAL A 13 28.21 7.58 -13.63
N VAL A 14 29.44 7.39 -13.16
CA VAL A 14 30.49 8.42 -13.14
C VAL A 14 30.95 8.79 -14.56
N GLN A 15 31.10 7.81 -15.46
CA GLN A 15 31.39 8.10 -16.88
C GLN A 15 30.29 8.91 -17.58
N THR A 16 29.05 8.84 -17.10
CA THR A 16 27.91 9.58 -17.67
C THR A 16 27.86 11.03 -17.18
N ILE A 17 28.39 11.31 -15.98
CA ILE A 17 28.45 12.65 -15.37
C ILE A 17 29.54 13.52 -16.00
N ASP A 18 30.58 12.90 -16.57
CA ASP A 18 31.79 13.58 -17.10
C ASP A 18 31.53 14.48 -18.32
N SER A 19 30.36 14.40 -18.96
CA SER A 19 30.03 15.21 -20.15
C SER A 19 29.16 16.45 -19.88
N SER A 20 28.48 16.55 -18.72
CA SER A 20 27.51 17.63 -18.45
C SER A 20 27.92 18.63 -17.38
N VAL A 21 28.89 18.28 -16.51
CA VAL A 21 29.31 19.14 -15.38
C VAL A 21 30.39 20.15 -15.78
N ILE A 22 31.11 19.94 -16.89
CA ILE A 22 32.22 20.79 -17.31
C ILE A 22 31.75 22.17 -17.82
N THR A 23 30.47 22.33 -18.18
CA THR A 23 29.95 23.59 -18.75
C THR A 23 29.26 24.53 -17.74
N ALA A 24 28.97 24.07 -16.51
CA ALA A 24 28.18 24.83 -15.53
C ALA A 24 28.99 25.61 -14.47
N SER A 25 30.31 25.48 -14.42
CA SER A 25 31.13 26.01 -13.30
C SER A 25 31.61 27.47 -13.44
N LYS A 26 31.17 28.23 -14.46
CA LYS A 26 31.68 29.60 -14.68
C LYS A 26 30.95 30.75 -13.96
N LYS A 27 29.92 30.53 -13.14
CA LYS A 27 29.25 31.62 -12.41
C LYS A 27 28.83 31.24 -10.99
N LYS A 28 29.71 31.50 -10.02
CA LYS A 28 29.48 32.27 -8.76
C LYS A 28 30.39 31.78 -7.62
N GLY A 29 31.43 32.59 -7.35
CA GLY A 29 31.82 33.03 -6.02
C GLY A 29 31.95 32.03 -4.87
N LYS A 30 32.82 31.03 -4.98
CA LYS A 30 33.64 30.53 -3.85
C LYS A 30 35.04 30.20 -4.36
N THR A 31 36.05 30.88 -3.82
CA THR A 31 37.46 30.69 -4.16
C THR A 31 37.97 29.37 -3.60
N TYR A 32 38.11 28.37 -4.47
CA TYR A 32 38.97 27.21 -4.22
C TYR A 32 40.36 27.46 -4.84
N PRO A 33 41.44 26.93 -4.24
CA PRO A 33 42.81 27.21 -4.66
C PRO A 33 43.04 26.82 -6.13
N LYS A 34 43.53 27.79 -6.91
CA LYS A 34 43.92 27.63 -8.30
C LYS A 34 45.20 26.79 -8.35
N ASN A 35 45.09 25.50 -8.68
CA ASN A 35 46.07 24.68 -9.42
C ASN A 35 45.87 23.16 -9.23
N VAL A 36 44.65 22.61 -9.33
CA VAL A 36 44.45 21.14 -9.42
C VAL A 36 43.13 20.88 -10.15
N VAL A 37 43.13 20.39 -11.40
CA VAL A 37 41.85 20.14 -12.15
C VAL A 37 41.85 18.78 -12.86
N LYS A 38 42.72 17.83 -12.50
CA LYS A 38 42.63 16.43 -12.99
C LYS A 38 42.67 15.37 -11.90
N ASP A 39 43.34 15.61 -10.78
CA ASP A 39 43.43 14.64 -9.69
C ASP A 39 42.17 14.59 -8.79
N ASP A 40 41.42 15.70 -8.68
CA ASP A 40 40.23 15.81 -7.83
C ASP A 40 39.05 14.95 -8.26
N ALA A 41 38.86 14.67 -9.56
CA ALA A 41 37.74 13.84 -10.02
C ALA A 41 37.90 12.38 -9.57
N LYS A 42 39.12 11.84 -9.68
CA LYS A 42 39.47 10.49 -9.22
C LYS A 42 39.55 10.39 -7.71
N GLU A 43 39.89 11.49 -7.03
CA GLU A 43 39.90 11.55 -5.57
C GLU A 43 38.49 11.68 -4.99
N TRP A 44 37.62 12.48 -5.63
CA TRP A 44 36.19 12.55 -5.32
C TRP A 44 35.47 11.24 -5.62
N GLU A 45 35.80 10.56 -6.72
CA GLU A 45 35.30 9.22 -7.04
C GLU A 45 35.74 8.21 -5.96
N ARG A 46 37.03 8.17 -5.61
CA ARG A 46 37.54 7.30 -4.53
C ARG A 46 36.91 7.62 -3.18
N TRP A 47 36.75 8.91 -2.84
CA TRP A 47 36.10 9.34 -1.62
C TRP A 47 34.64 8.90 -1.61
N THR A 48 33.90 9.12 -2.71
CA THR A 48 32.49 8.73 -2.85
C THR A 48 32.31 7.22 -2.74
N VAL A 49 33.12 6.43 -3.46
CA VAL A 49 33.12 4.96 -3.34
C VAL A 49 33.44 4.53 -1.91
N ASN A 50 34.38 5.17 -1.23
CA ASN A 50 34.72 4.86 0.16
C ASN A 50 33.57 5.23 1.12
N GLN A 51 32.89 6.37 0.92
CA GLN A 51 31.69 6.72 1.69
C GLN A 51 30.54 5.76 1.43
N LEU A 52 30.32 5.36 0.17
CA LEU A 52 29.32 4.36 -0.20
C LEU A 52 29.64 2.99 0.41
N ASN A 53 30.90 2.56 0.41
CA ASN A 53 31.32 1.30 1.04
C ASN A 53 31.17 1.35 2.57
N LYS A 54 31.55 2.47 3.22
CA LYS A 54 31.31 2.68 4.66
C LYS A 54 29.82 2.66 4.98
N SER A 55 29.01 3.32 4.15
CA SER A 55 27.54 3.30 4.27
C SER A 55 27.01 1.88 4.09
N PHE A 56 27.47 1.14 3.08
CA PHE A 56 27.07 -0.24 2.82
C PHE A 56 27.42 -1.18 3.97
N GLU A 57 28.64 -1.12 4.52
CA GLU A 57 29.04 -1.94 5.67
C GLU A 57 28.25 -1.59 6.94
N THR A 58 27.95 -0.30 7.14
CA THR A 58 27.09 0.16 8.23
C THR A 58 25.67 -0.40 8.06
N LYS A 59 25.10 -0.32 6.85
CA LYS A 59 23.79 -0.88 6.50
C LYS A 59 23.75 -2.38 6.63
N LYS A 60 24.80 -3.10 6.25
CA LYS A 60 24.92 -4.56 6.41
C LYS A 60 24.88 -4.95 7.88
N LYS A 61 25.63 -4.24 8.74
CA LYS A 61 25.59 -4.43 10.20
C LYS A 61 24.19 -4.13 10.77
N GLN A 62 23.55 -3.06 10.30
CA GLN A 62 22.20 -2.68 10.73
C GLN A 62 21.14 -3.70 10.28
N PHE A 63 21.21 -4.19 9.04
CA PHE A 63 20.34 -5.25 8.54
C PHE A 63 20.52 -6.53 9.35
N SER A 64 21.76 -6.92 9.65
CA SER A 64 22.06 -8.06 10.52
C SER A 64 21.42 -7.89 11.91
N ARG A 65 21.52 -6.69 12.51
CA ARG A 65 20.87 -6.38 13.80
C ARG A 65 19.35 -6.43 13.73
N LEU A 66 18.73 -5.86 12.69
CA LEU A 66 17.28 -5.90 12.48
C LEU A 66 16.77 -7.33 12.24
N SER A 67 17.55 -8.13 11.51
CA SER A 67 17.29 -9.55 11.29
C SER A 67 17.30 -10.32 12.62
N ALA A 68 18.35 -10.16 13.42
CA ALA A 68 18.46 -10.79 14.74
C ALA A 68 17.34 -10.35 15.70
N LYS A 69 16.94 -9.05 15.66
CA LYS A 69 15.79 -8.51 16.39
C LYS A 69 14.49 -9.25 16.05
N ARG A 70 14.16 -9.30 14.76
CA ARG A 70 12.93 -9.94 14.27
C ARG A 70 12.92 -11.44 14.53
N GLU A 71 14.08 -12.09 14.46
CA GLU A 71 14.26 -13.51 14.79
C GLU A 71 13.97 -13.79 16.27
N ALA A 72 14.54 -13.01 17.19
CA ALA A 72 14.28 -13.16 18.62
C ALA A 72 12.79 -12.98 18.96
N GLN A 73 12.14 -11.97 18.37
CA GLN A 73 10.70 -11.75 18.51
C GLN A 73 9.88 -12.94 18.00
N SER A 74 10.24 -13.48 16.84
CA SER A 74 9.56 -14.65 16.25
C SER A 74 9.65 -15.87 17.17
N ASN A 75 10.82 -16.12 17.77
CA ASN A 75 11.03 -17.26 18.65
C ASN A 75 10.15 -17.17 19.90
N ILE A 76 10.07 -16.00 20.53
CA ILE A 76 9.27 -15.82 21.75
C ILE A 76 7.77 -15.98 21.47
N VAL A 77 7.25 -15.44 20.36
CA VAL A 77 5.85 -15.68 19.94
C VAL A 77 5.58 -17.18 19.82
N SER A 78 6.51 -17.89 19.17
CA SER A 78 6.39 -19.33 18.99
C SER A 78 6.43 -20.09 20.32
N PHE A 79 7.31 -19.71 21.25
CA PHE A 79 7.42 -20.37 22.55
C PHE A 79 6.17 -20.15 23.41
N ILE A 80 5.63 -18.93 23.44
CA ILE A 80 4.38 -18.60 24.14
C ILE A 80 3.21 -19.43 23.58
N ARG A 81 3.10 -19.51 22.25
CA ARG A 81 2.04 -20.28 21.60
C ARG A 81 2.10 -21.78 21.92
N ASN A 82 3.32 -22.32 21.95
CA ASN A 82 3.57 -23.75 22.20
C ASN A 82 3.68 -24.10 23.70
N ASP A 83 3.45 -23.13 24.59
CA ASP A 83 3.68 -23.25 26.05
C ASP A 83 5.09 -23.79 26.40
N ASP A 84 6.11 -23.47 25.59
CA ASP A 84 7.52 -23.85 25.81
C ASP A 84 8.20 -22.86 26.77
N VAL A 85 7.79 -22.97 28.03
CA VAL A 85 8.19 -22.06 29.10
C VAL A 85 9.70 -22.09 29.37
N ARG A 86 10.36 -23.24 29.16
CA ARG A 86 11.81 -23.41 29.37
C ARG A 86 12.61 -22.62 28.34
N GLN A 87 12.29 -22.78 27.06
CA GLN A 87 12.96 -22.02 25.98
C GLN A 87 12.67 -20.53 26.10
N LEU A 88 11.44 -20.17 26.51
CA LEU A 88 11.07 -18.79 26.78
C LEU A 88 11.95 -18.15 27.86
N PHE A 89 12.11 -18.79 29.01
CA PHE A 89 12.96 -18.29 30.09
C PHE A 89 14.45 -18.30 29.72
N SER A 90 14.92 -19.32 29.01
CA SER A 90 16.31 -19.41 28.55
C SER A 90 16.65 -18.27 27.57
N LEU A 91 15.82 -18.07 26.55
CA LEU A 91 16.00 -16.99 25.57
C LEU A 91 15.89 -15.62 26.23
N SER A 92 14.90 -15.41 27.09
CA SER A 92 14.72 -14.15 27.82
C SER A 92 15.90 -13.87 28.76
N SER A 93 16.44 -14.90 29.43
CA SER A 93 17.64 -14.80 30.26
C SER A 93 18.90 -14.51 29.44
N ALA A 94 19.05 -15.12 28.25
CA ALA A 94 20.18 -14.87 27.37
C ALA A 94 20.16 -13.44 26.79
N ILE A 95 18.96 -12.95 26.44
CA ILE A 95 18.73 -11.56 26.05
C ILE A 95 19.09 -10.63 27.21
N ALA A 96 18.65 -10.93 28.43
CA ALA A 96 18.95 -10.13 29.62
C ALA A 96 20.44 -10.14 29.99
N GLN A 97 21.14 -11.26 29.84
CA GLN A 97 22.56 -11.41 30.20
C GLN A 97 23.53 -10.96 29.10
N ASN A 98 23.01 -10.56 27.93
CA ASN A 98 23.79 -10.04 26.80
C ASN A 98 24.92 -11.00 26.36
N THR A 99 24.77 -12.31 26.60
CA THR A 99 25.68 -13.37 26.11
C THR A 99 25.64 -13.48 24.58
N VAL A 100 24.61 -12.89 23.97
CA VAL A 100 24.56 -12.57 22.54
C VAL A 100 24.94 -11.09 22.39
N ARG A 101 26.13 -10.81 21.81
CA ARG A 101 26.77 -9.48 21.70
C ARG A 101 25.89 -8.36 21.10
N ASP A 102 24.77 -8.69 20.44
CA ASP A 102 23.85 -7.77 19.76
C ASP A 102 22.41 -7.70 20.36
N ALA A 103 22.13 -8.39 21.48
CA ALA A 103 20.76 -8.55 22.01
C ALA A 103 20.12 -7.28 22.60
N ARG A 104 20.92 -6.27 22.97
CA ARG A 104 20.46 -5.03 23.62
C ARG A 104 19.51 -4.18 22.75
N ASN A 105 19.54 -4.37 21.43
CA ASN A 105 18.62 -3.73 20.47
C ASN A 105 17.55 -4.70 19.93
N ALA A 106 17.57 -5.96 20.38
CA ALA A 106 16.88 -7.08 19.73
C ALA A 106 15.45 -7.34 20.21
N VAL A 107 15.02 -6.76 21.33
CA VAL A 107 13.65 -6.92 21.85
C VAL A 107 13.19 -5.62 22.50
N SER A 108 11.99 -5.14 22.16
CA SER A 108 11.44 -3.90 22.71
C SER A 108 10.83 -4.12 24.11
N PRO A 109 10.74 -3.09 24.96
CA PRO A 109 10.21 -3.22 26.33
C PRO A 109 8.80 -3.84 26.39
N GLU A 110 7.93 -3.50 25.43
CA GLU A 110 6.57 -4.02 25.32
C GLU A 110 6.57 -5.54 25.17
N PHE A 111 7.56 -6.06 24.45
CA PHE A 111 7.65 -7.48 24.18
C PHE A 111 8.11 -8.26 25.41
N PHE A 112 9.03 -7.69 26.20
CA PHE A 112 9.43 -8.25 27.49
C PHE A 112 8.29 -8.20 28.52
N ALA A 113 7.51 -7.12 28.52
CA ALA A 113 6.30 -7.01 29.33
C ALA A 113 5.27 -8.10 28.99
N ILE A 114 5.11 -8.45 27.71
CA ILE A 114 4.23 -9.55 27.27
C ILE A 114 4.74 -10.91 27.75
N VAL A 115 6.05 -11.15 27.70
CA VAL A 115 6.65 -12.37 28.28
C VAL A 115 6.31 -12.46 29.77
N LEU A 116 6.50 -11.38 30.52
CA LEU A 116 6.23 -11.33 31.95
C LEU A 116 4.73 -11.52 32.26
N LYS A 117 3.83 -10.90 31.47
CA LYS A 117 2.38 -11.14 31.56
C LYS A 117 2.04 -12.60 31.36
N TYR A 118 2.58 -13.22 30.31
CA TYR A 118 2.31 -14.62 30.04
C TYR A 118 2.84 -15.53 31.16
N CYS A 119 4.01 -15.23 31.72
CA CYS A 119 4.52 -15.92 32.91
C CYS A 119 3.56 -15.81 34.10
N ALA A 120 3.02 -14.62 34.36
CA ALA A 120 2.03 -14.41 35.42
C ALA A 120 0.75 -15.25 35.18
N LEU A 121 0.18 -15.18 33.97
CA LEU A 121 -0.98 -15.97 33.57
C LEU A 121 -0.73 -17.48 33.68
N LEU A 122 0.50 -17.94 33.43
CA LEU A 122 0.87 -19.34 33.64
C LEU A 122 0.75 -19.75 35.11
N PHE A 123 1.14 -18.91 36.06
CA PHE A 123 1.03 -19.19 37.49
C PHE A 123 -0.42 -19.12 38.01
N GLU A 124 -1.30 -18.43 37.30
CA GLU A 124 -2.74 -18.39 37.61
C GLU A 124 -3.52 -19.60 37.05
N LYS A 125 -2.94 -20.37 36.12
CA LYS A 125 -3.59 -21.55 35.54
C LYS A 125 -3.70 -22.71 36.53
N ASP A 126 -4.79 -23.47 36.40
CA ASP A 126 -5.07 -24.61 37.27
C ASP A 126 -4.06 -25.75 37.07
N TYR A 127 -3.56 -26.29 38.18
CA TYR A 127 -2.45 -27.24 38.25
C TYR A 127 -2.69 -28.55 37.47
N ARG A 128 -3.97 -28.88 37.23
CA ARG A 128 -4.46 -30.15 36.66
C ARG A 128 -3.94 -30.49 35.25
N LEU A 129 -3.38 -29.52 34.53
CA LEU A 129 -2.93 -29.70 33.14
C LEU A 129 -1.45 -30.11 32.98
N LYS A 130 -0.63 -30.07 34.04
CA LYS A 130 0.81 -30.40 33.99
C LYS A 130 1.24 -31.26 35.18
N THR A 131 2.31 -32.02 35.02
CA THR A 131 2.86 -32.89 36.07
C THR A 131 3.60 -32.10 37.16
N VAL A 132 3.77 -32.70 38.35
CA VAL A 132 4.49 -32.09 39.49
C VAL A 132 5.90 -31.67 39.08
N ASP A 133 6.63 -32.52 38.36
CA ASP A 133 8.02 -32.26 37.97
C ASP A 133 8.13 -31.17 36.89
N GLU A 134 7.14 -31.04 36.01
CA GLU A 134 7.07 -29.93 35.07
C GLU A 134 6.87 -28.60 35.80
N TRP A 135 5.99 -28.54 36.80
CA TRP A 135 5.78 -27.35 37.61
C TRP A 135 7.01 -26.96 38.42
N ARG A 136 7.68 -27.93 39.06
CA ARG A 136 8.97 -27.69 39.74
C ARG A 136 9.97 -27.02 38.80
N SER A 137 10.13 -27.58 37.61
CA SER A 137 11.07 -27.07 36.60
C SER A 137 10.72 -25.66 36.11
N ILE A 138 9.42 -25.36 35.92
CA ILE A 138 8.93 -24.02 35.54
C ILE A 138 9.23 -23.00 36.65
N VAL A 139 8.92 -23.35 37.91
CA VAL A 139 9.15 -22.49 39.07
C VAL A 139 10.64 -22.17 39.22
N TYR A 140 11.53 -23.16 39.16
CA TYR A 140 12.98 -22.91 39.21
C TYR A 140 13.45 -22.01 38.07
N SER A 141 12.98 -22.25 36.85
CA SER A 141 13.36 -21.44 35.69
C SER A 141 12.89 -19.99 35.84
N ALA A 142 11.68 -19.80 36.38
CA ALA A 142 11.11 -18.47 36.63
C ALA A 142 11.85 -17.72 37.74
N VAL A 143 12.10 -18.37 38.88
CA VAL A 143 12.88 -17.77 39.99
C VAL A 143 14.27 -17.40 39.50
N ASN A 144 14.93 -18.32 38.79
CA ASN A 144 16.27 -18.08 38.26
C ASN A 144 16.29 -16.97 37.21
N PHE A 145 15.25 -16.86 36.38
CA PHE A 145 15.10 -15.76 35.43
C PHE A 145 14.90 -14.43 36.15
N LEU A 146 13.96 -14.35 37.11
CA LEU A 146 13.67 -13.15 37.90
C LEU A 146 14.88 -12.72 38.76
N SER A 147 15.62 -13.68 39.32
CA SER A 147 16.78 -13.42 40.18
C SER A 147 18.04 -13.01 39.39
N ARG A 148 18.23 -13.56 38.18
CA ARG A 148 19.37 -13.28 37.28
C ARG A 148 19.22 -12.04 36.41
N VAL A 149 18.15 -11.26 36.54
CA VAL A 149 18.11 -9.88 36.04
C VAL A 149 19.10 -9.04 36.90
N PRO A 150 20.36 -8.77 36.46
CA PRO A 150 21.45 -8.34 37.36
C PRO A 150 21.36 -6.86 37.78
N ALA A 151 21.97 -6.49 38.92
CA ALA A 151 21.58 -5.31 39.70
C ALA A 151 22.47 -4.04 39.68
N VAL A 152 23.65 -3.94 39.05
CA VAL A 152 24.50 -2.73 39.32
C VAL A 152 25.07 -2.01 38.09
N ASN A 153 25.27 -2.69 36.95
CA ASN A 153 25.56 -2.01 35.68
C ASN A 153 24.33 -1.93 34.76
N PHE A 154 23.19 -2.44 35.23
CA PHE A 154 22.01 -2.80 34.43
C PHE A 154 20.94 -1.69 34.37
N LEU A 155 20.93 -0.75 35.33
CA LEU A 155 20.10 0.46 35.30
C LEU A 155 20.35 1.34 34.05
N SER A 156 21.41 1.04 33.28
CA SER A 156 21.68 1.66 31.98
C SER A 156 21.38 0.78 30.75
N ARG A 157 20.98 -0.51 30.90
CA ARG A 157 21.16 -1.51 29.81
C ARG A 157 19.99 -2.45 29.49
N VAL A 158 19.02 -2.67 30.37
CA VAL A 158 17.72 -3.32 30.08
C VAL A 158 16.64 -2.37 30.59
N PRO A 159 15.47 -2.26 29.93
CA PRO A 159 14.50 -1.23 30.24
C PRO A 159 13.68 -1.59 31.49
N LEU A 160 14.33 -1.87 32.61
CA LEU A 160 13.76 -1.61 33.93
C LEU A 160 13.68 -0.10 34.23
N ASN A 161 13.76 0.75 33.19
CA ASN A 161 13.39 2.17 33.17
C ASN A 161 12.03 2.41 32.46
N ASP A 162 11.42 1.39 31.85
CA ASP A 162 10.12 1.46 31.18
C ASP A 162 8.98 0.88 32.06
N ASP A 163 7.81 1.52 32.07
CA ASP A 163 6.73 1.24 33.03
C ASP A 163 6.02 -0.09 32.80
N LEU A 164 5.88 -0.48 31.53
CA LEU A 164 5.33 -1.76 31.12
C LEU A 164 6.14 -2.94 31.65
N THR A 165 7.46 -2.85 31.53
CA THR A 165 8.37 -3.91 31.96
C THR A 165 8.36 -4.10 33.48
N THR A 166 8.35 -3.00 34.24
CA THR A 166 8.26 -3.03 35.72
C THR A 166 6.92 -3.58 36.19
N THR A 167 5.83 -3.17 35.55
CA THR A 167 4.49 -3.68 35.86
C THR A 167 4.39 -5.17 35.60
N GLY A 168 4.87 -5.63 34.45
CA GLY A 168 4.94 -7.05 34.13
C GLY A 168 5.78 -7.82 35.14
N PHE A 169 6.89 -7.26 35.60
CA PHE A 169 7.79 -7.91 36.55
C PHE A 169 7.11 -8.09 37.91
N GLY A 170 6.45 -7.04 38.40
CA GLY A 170 5.71 -7.12 39.66
C GLY A 170 4.47 -8.01 39.59
N TYR A 171 3.73 -7.98 38.49
CA TYR A 171 2.60 -8.89 38.27
C TYR A 171 3.03 -10.35 38.22
N ALA A 172 4.13 -10.66 37.51
CA ALA A 172 4.72 -12.00 37.49
C ALA A 172 5.19 -12.46 38.87
N LEU A 173 5.88 -11.59 39.62
CA LEU A 173 6.35 -11.89 40.97
C LEU A 173 5.20 -12.14 41.95
N ARG A 174 4.13 -11.34 41.88
CA ARG A 174 2.90 -11.53 42.66
C ARG A 174 2.26 -12.88 42.37
N SER A 175 2.05 -13.17 41.09
CA SER A 175 1.38 -14.40 40.66
C SER A 175 2.19 -15.63 41.08
N LEU A 176 3.52 -15.57 40.97
CA LEU A 176 4.42 -16.61 41.47
C LEU A 176 4.33 -16.79 43.00
N LYS A 177 4.32 -15.71 43.78
CA LYS A 177 4.15 -15.76 45.24
C LYS A 177 2.80 -16.38 45.64
N ALA A 178 1.71 -15.96 44.98
CA ALA A 178 0.37 -16.52 45.22
C ALA A 178 0.31 -18.01 44.90
N PHE A 179 0.91 -18.42 43.78
CA PHE A 179 1.04 -19.82 43.39
C PHE A 179 1.83 -20.64 44.42
N LEU A 180 3.00 -20.17 44.86
CA LEU A 180 3.81 -20.86 45.88
C LEU A 180 3.10 -20.94 47.23
N ASN A 181 2.40 -19.90 47.65
CA ASN A 181 1.61 -19.94 48.89
C ASN A 181 0.52 -21.02 48.83
N LYS A 182 -0.08 -21.22 47.65
CA LYS A 182 -1.11 -22.25 47.43
C LYS A 182 -0.54 -23.66 47.28
N PHE A 183 0.64 -23.82 46.67
CA PHE A 183 1.15 -25.14 46.22
C PHE A 183 2.53 -25.55 46.79
N SER A 184 3.11 -24.78 47.71
CA SER A 184 4.44 -25.03 48.29
C SER A 184 4.59 -26.43 48.92
N GLN A 185 3.56 -26.89 49.63
CA GLN A 185 3.56 -28.20 50.30
C GLN A 185 3.53 -29.37 49.30
N GLU A 186 2.75 -29.24 48.22
CA GLU A 186 2.60 -30.29 47.21
C GLU A 186 3.84 -30.39 46.29
N LEU A 187 4.53 -29.28 46.05
CA LEU A 187 5.69 -29.21 45.16
C LEU A 187 7.00 -29.68 45.83
N ASN A 188 7.07 -29.86 47.15
CA ASN A 188 8.27 -30.30 47.90
C ASN A 188 9.58 -29.60 47.43
N MET A 189 9.57 -28.27 47.43
CA MET A 189 10.68 -27.44 46.91
C MET A 189 11.62 -26.98 48.06
N PRO A 190 12.95 -26.87 47.83
CA PRO A 190 13.90 -26.27 48.77
C PRO A 190 13.61 -24.78 49.01
N ASN A 191 14.31 -24.18 49.97
CA ASN A 191 14.06 -22.82 50.48
C ASN A 191 14.37 -21.73 49.41
N ILE A 192 13.43 -21.51 48.49
CA ILE A 192 13.45 -20.51 47.40
C ILE A 192 13.14 -19.09 47.91
N THR A 193 12.70 -18.98 49.17
CA THR A 193 12.34 -17.74 49.87
C THR A 193 13.39 -16.62 49.76
N PRO A 194 14.71 -16.88 49.94
CA PRO A 194 15.73 -15.84 49.84
C PRO A 194 15.85 -15.22 48.44
N ASP A 195 15.64 -16.02 47.38
CA ASP A 195 15.67 -15.53 46.00
C ASP A 195 14.46 -14.65 45.69
N LEU A 196 13.28 -14.99 46.26
CA LEU A 196 12.05 -14.20 46.11
C LEU A 196 12.12 -12.88 46.89
N GLU A 197 12.69 -12.88 48.08
CA GLU A 197 12.98 -11.67 48.85
C GLU A 197 13.98 -10.77 48.12
N SER A 198 15.03 -11.36 47.55
CA SER A 198 15.96 -10.64 46.68
C SER A 198 15.26 -10.01 45.47
N CYS A 199 14.33 -10.71 44.82
CA CYS A 199 13.53 -10.16 43.73
C CYS A 199 12.60 -9.02 44.18
N GLN A 200 11.98 -9.14 45.36
CA GLN A 200 11.12 -8.10 45.93
C GLN A 200 11.91 -6.83 46.24
N ASN A 201 13.03 -6.96 46.95
CA ASN A 201 13.90 -5.82 47.29
C ASN A 201 14.41 -5.09 46.03
N LYS A 202 14.67 -5.83 44.94
CA LYS A 202 15.04 -5.25 43.64
C LYS A 202 13.89 -4.46 43.00
N LEU A 203 12.68 -5.00 43.02
CA LEU A 203 11.49 -4.31 42.52
C LEU A 203 11.25 -3.02 43.32
N ASP A 204 11.33 -3.08 44.64
CA ASP A 204 11.13 -1.94 45.53
C ASP A 204 12.18 -0.84 45.27
N SER A 205 13.45 -1.21 45.02
CA SER A 205 14.52 -0.28 44.64
C SER A 205 14.33 0.35 43.24
N ALA A 206 13.90 -0.45 42.25
CA ALA A 206 13.59 0.04 40.90
C ALA A 206 12.39 1.00 40.88
N VAL A 207 11.37 0.72 41.70
CA VAL A 207 10.20 1.59 41.92
C VAL A 207 10.63 2.86 42.68
N ALA A 208 11.47 2.74 43.71
CA ALA A 208 11.91 3.87 44.52
C ALA A 208 12.83 4.86 43.79
N SER A 209 13.56 4.41 42.77
CA SER A 209 14.43 5.25 41.92
C SER A 209 13.67 5.97 40.79
N ARG A 210 12.39 5.66 40.60
CA ARG A 210 11.55 6.26 39.55
C ARG A 210 10.72 7.41 40.07
N LYS A 211 10.48 8.33 39.13
CA LYS A 211 9.71 9.55 39.36
C LYS A 211 8.27 9.39 38.87
N GLU A 212 8.03 8.88 37.67
CA GLU A 212 6.68 8.71 37.09
C GLU A 212 6.45 7.24 36.72
N PHE A 213 5.20 6.76 36.68
CA PHE A 213 4.83 5.49 36.03
C PHE A 213 3.73 5.71 34.98
N GLY A 214 3.97 5.35 33.73
CA GLY A 214 3.00 5.23 32.66
C GLY A 214 2.16 3.93 32.74
N THR A 215 0.89 4.04 32.36
CA THR A 215 -0.05 2.92 32.30
C THR A 215 -0.25 2.47 30.85
N ASN A 216 -0.18 1.16 30.59
CA ASN A 216 -0.51 0.60 29.27
C ASN A 216 -1.52 -0.55 29.41
N GLN A 217 -2.79 -0.19 29.31
CA GLN A 217 -3.93 -1.09 29.51
C GLN A 217 -4.10 -2.16 28.42
N LEU A 218 -3.36 -2.08 27.30
CA LEU A 218 -3.34 -3.15 26.30
C LEU A 218 -2.71 -4.44 26.85
N ILE A 219 -1.76 -4.30 27.78
CA ILE A 219 -1.00 -5.43 28.31
C ILE A 219 -1.47 -5.77 29.73
N PHE A 220 -1.74 -4.80 30.63
CA PHE A 220 -2.17 -5.10 32.01
C PHE A 220 -3.43 -4.32 32.42
N GLU A 221 -4.39 -4.96 33.09
CA GLU A 221 -5.58 -4.29 33.66
C GLU A 221 -5.22 -3.36 34.84
N MET A 222 -6.01 -2.29 35.09
CA MET A 222 -5.76 -1.33 36.19
C MET A 222 -5.69 -1.99 37.57
N THR A 223 -6.49 -3.03 37.81
CA THR A 223 -6.47 -3.83 39.04
C THR A 223 -5.09 -4.43 39.34
N ASN A 224 -4.27 -4.68 38.30
CA ASN A 224 -2.90 -5.17 38.43
C ASN A 224 -1.92 -4.06 38.81
N TYR A 225 -2.15 -2.82 38.39
CA TYR A 225 -1.35 -1.65 38.77
C TYR A 225 -1.63 -1.20 40.22
N ASP A 226 -2.89 -1.16 40.63
CA ASP A 226 -3.28 -0.85 42.02
C ASP A 226 -2.70 -1.87 43.00
N SER A 227 -2.76 -3.13 42.58
CA SER A 227 -2.14 -4.27 43.26
C SER A 227 -0.62 -4.13 43.41
N LEU A 228 0.07 -3.55 42.43
CA LEU A 228 1.51 -3.31 42.43
C LEU A 228 1.89 -2.15 43.36
N ALA A 229 1.08 -1.08 43.36
CA ALA A 229 1.21 0.04 44.29
C ALA A 229 1.08 -0.42 45.75
N MET A 230 0.10 -1.30 46.03
CA MET A 230 -0.08 -1.90 47.35
C MET A 230 1.10 -2.79 47.77
N MET A 231 1.71 -3.54 46.84
CA MET A 231 2.83 -4.44 47.13
C MET A 231 4.16 -3.73 47.44
N THR A 232 4.33 -2.47 47.04
CA THR A 232 5.61 -1.73 47.14
C THR A 232 5.60 -0.64 48.22
N GLY A 233 4.49 -0.48 48.95
CA GLY A 233 4.39 0.39 50.12
C GLY A 233 4.50 1.90 49.85
N LYS A 234 4.42 2.36 48.59
CA LYS A 234 4.46 3.79 48.22
C LYS A 234 3.18 4.22 47.50
N GLY A 235 2.56 5.28 48.02
CA GLY A 235 1.45 5.98 47.35
C GLY A 235 1.95 6.75 46.14
N PHE A 236 1.19 6.67 45.04
CA PHE A 236 1.48 7.18 43.70
C PHE A 236 1.47 8.72 43.54
N GLN A 237 1.74 9.49 44.60
CA GLN A 237 1.28 10.88 44.72
C GLN A 237 2.30 12.00 44.47
N GLU A 238 3.52 11.71 44.05
CA GLU A 238 4.41 12.78 43.63
C GLU A 238 5.03 12.47 42.28
N ILE A 239 5.13 13.51 41.46
CA ILE A 239 5.94 13.66 40.25
C ILE A 239 5.14 13.59 38.93
N ALA A 240 4.99 14.76 38.29
CA ALA A 240 4.69 14.91 36.86
C ALA A 240 5.23 16.26 36.37
N LYS A 241 6.46 16.30 35.85
CA LYS A 241 7.04 17.51 35.22
C LYS A 241 7.87 17.15 33.99
N LYS A 242 7.20 17.15 32.83
CA LYS A 242 7.50 17.90 31.58
C LYS A 242 7.09 17.07 30.36
N HIS A 243 6.01 17.46 29.68
CA HIS A 243 5.92 17.29 28.23
C HIS A 243 5.19 18.47 27.60
N ASN A 244 5.87 19.10 26.64
CA ASN A 244 5.48 20.35 25.98
C ASN A 244 4.42 20.10 24.91
N ALA A 245 3.35 20.89 24.97
CA ALA A 245 2.28 20.87 23.99
C ALA A 245 2.75 21.19 22.55
N ASP A 246 3.92 21.79 22.32
CA ASP A 246 4.50 21.95 20.97
C ASP A 246 4.70 20.62 20.18
N ALA A 247 4.58 19.46 20.84
CA ALA A 247 4.91 18.17 20.27
C ALA A 247 3.97 17.64 19.17
N SER A 248 2.71 18.07 19.00
CA SER A 248 1.77 17.48 17.99
C SER A 248 1.60 18.27 16.68
N ASN A 249 1.98 19.56 16.71
CA ASN A 249 1.79 20.51 15.61
C ASN A 249 2.88 20.35 14.53
N TYR A 250 2.76 21.03 13.40
CA TYR A 250 3.84 21.07 12.41
C TYR A 250 5.09 21.74 12.99
N ASP A 251 6.27 21.18 12.65
CA ASP A 251 7.55 21.70 13.13
C ASP A 251 7.69 23.19 12.76
N LYS A 252 8.19 23.99 13.71
CA LYS A 252 8.42 25.43 13.58
C LYS A 252 9.41 25.76 12.47
N GLU A 253 10.30 24.83 12.13
CA GLU A 253 11.31 24.95 11.07
C GLU A 253 10.71 24.86 9.64
N VAL A 254 9.47 24.38 9.47
CA VAL A 254 8.85 24.20 8.14
C VAL A 254 7.96 25.39 7.74
N ASP A 255 8.56 26.43 7.16
CA ASP A 255 7.87 27.69 6.86
C ASP A 255 6.69 27.56 5.89
N LEU A 256 6.73 26.62 4.95
CA LEU A 256 5.66 26.40 3.95
C LEU A 256 4.30 26.05 4.58
N VAL A 257 4.29 25.53 5.81
CA VAL A 257 3.07 25.16 6.54
C VAL A 257 2.83 26.03 7.77
N ALA A 258 3.55 27.16 7.91
CA ALA A 258 3.41 28.05 9.05
C ALA A 258 1.97 28.55 9.24
N SER A 259 1.26 28.82 8.14
CA SER A 259 -0.16 29.23 8.16
C SER A 259 -1.11 28.15 8.67
N LEU A 260 -0.75 26.86 8.51
CA LEU A 260 -1.55 25.72 8.93
C LEU A 260 -1.37 25.38 10.41
N ARG A 261 -0.34 25.95 11.08
CA ARG A 261 -0.13 25.77 12.54
C ARG A 261 -1.21 26.45 13.38
N TYR A 262 -1.88 27.45 12.81
CA TYR A 262 -2.90 28.25 13.48
C TYR A 262 -4.29 27.74 13.12
N LYS A 263 -4.97 27.13 14.09
CA LYS A 263 -6.30 26.56 13.94
C LYS A 263 -7.33 27.68 13.84
N ARG A 264 -7.82 27.97 12.62
CA ARG A 264 -8.87 28.97 12.39
C ARG A 264 -10.24 28.30 12.35
N ILE A 265 -11.12 28.70 13.26
CA ILE A 265 -12.54 28.32 13.22
C ILE A 265 -13.23 29.25 12.21
N SER A 266 -13.80 28.67 11.18
CA SER A 266 -14.63 29.38 10.19
C SER A 266 -16.09 28.95 10.39
N PRO A 267 -17.01 29.88 10.65
CA PRO A 267 -18.43 29.55 10.82
C PRO A 267 -19.05 28.92 9.56
N ASN A 268 -18.42 29.09 8.38
CA ASN A 268 -18.87 28.55 7.10
C ASN A 268 -18.13 27.27 6.69
N TYR A 269 -17.27 26.70 7.55
CA TYR A 269 -16.58 25.47 7.23
C TYR A 269 -17.51 24.27 7.37
N THR A 270 -17.61 23.49 6.29
CA THR A 270 -18.24 22.17 6.29
C THR A 270 -17.16 21.13 6.04
N SER A 271 -17.06 20.11 6.90
CA SER A 271 -16.04 19.07 6.74
C SER A 271 -16.18 18.38 5.38
N PRO A 272 -15.11 18.20 4.58
CA PRO A 272 -15.21 17.41 3.35
C PRO A 272 -15.44 15.92 3.62
N PHE A 273 -15.24 15.47 4.87
CA PHE A 273 -15.27 14.06 5.26
C PHE A 273 -16.62 13.60 5.84
N SER A 274 -17.49 14.53 6.24
CA SER A 274 -18.79 14.20 6.84
C SER A 274 -19.79 13.73 5.81
N ILE A 275 -20.48 12.63 6.09
CA ILE A 275 -21.54 12.10 5.23
C ILE A 275 -22.89 12.51 5.82
N PRO A 276 -23.75 13.22 5.07
CA PRO A 276 -25.07 13.60 5.55
C PRO A 276 -25.86 12.40 6.07
N GLN A 277 -26.60 12.59 7.17
CA GLN A 277 -27.50 11.60 7.78
C GLN A 277 -26.83 10.33 8.34
N ARG A 278 -25.49 10.24 8.39
CA ARG A 278 -24.79 9.10 9.00
C ARG A 278 -24.52 9.39 10.48
N SER A 279 -25.04 8.54 11.37
CA SER A 279 -24.83 8.68 12.81
C SER A 279 -23.50 8.08 13.27
N LYS A 280 -23.11 8.36 14.51
CA LYS A 280 -21.96 7.74 15.16
C LYS A 280 -22.13 6.21 15.25
N GLU A 281 -23.33 5.75 15.59
CA GLU A 281 -23.70 4.34 15.71
C GLU A 281 -23.58 3.62 14.36
N ASP A 282 -23.96 4.27 13.25
CA ASP A 282 -23.79 3.72 11.91
C ASP A 282 -22.31 3.45 11.60
N TYR A 283 -21.43 4.42 11.87
CA TYR A 283 -19.99 4.26 11.70
C TYR A 283 -19.45 3.09 12.54
N VAL A 284 -19.88 2.97 13.80
CA VAL A 284 -19.43 1.87 14.69
C VAL A 284 -19.91 0.51 14.19
N LYS A 285 -21.15 0.40 13.70
CA LYS A 285 -21.68 -0.83 13.10
C LYS A 285 -20.88 -1.23 11.87
N MET A 286 -20.64 -0.27 10.96
CA MET A 286 -19.83 -0.49 9.76
C MET A 286 -18.40 -0.87 10.10
N PHE A 287 -17.83 -0.28 11.15
CA PHE A 287 -16.49 -0.57 11.62
C PHE A 287 -16.32 -2.00 12.11
N LYS A 288 -17.30 -2.54 12.86
CA LYS A 288 -17.28 -3.96 13.27
C LYS A 288 -17.27 -4.89 12.06
N ALA A 289 -18.11 -4.63 11.07
CA ALA A 289 -18.12 -5.39 9.82
C ALA A 289 -16.79 -5.24 9.04
N GLN A 290 -16.19 -4.05 9.06
CA GLN A 290 -14.87 -3.80 8.46
C GLN A 290 -13.77 -4.62 9.15
N LEU A 291 -13.75 -4.66 10.49
CA LEU A 291 -12.81 -5.48 11.26
C LEU A 291 -12.97 -6.96 10.94
N GLU A 292 -14.20 -7.47 10.94
CA GLU A 292 -14.48 -8.86 10.56
C GLU A 292 -13.99 -9.17 9.15
N SER A 293 -14.16 -8.24 8.20
CA SER A 293 -13.66 -8.39 6.83
C SER A 293 -12.13 -8.39 6.75
N GLU A 294 -11.46 -7.46 7.46
CA GLU A 294 -9.99 -7.43 7.56
C GLU A 294 -9.45 -8.73 8.15
N LEU A 295 -10.13 -9.26 9.18
CA LEU A 295 -9.79 -10.54 9.80
C LEU A 295 -10.09 -11.74 8.87
N GLY A 296 -11.12 -11.68 8.05
CA GLY A 296 -11.41 -12.72 7.06
C GLY A 296 -10.34 -12.86 5.98
N GLY A 297 -9.57 -11.80 5.71
CA GLY A 297 -8.46 -11.77 4.76
C GLY A 297 -8.88 -11.69 3.29
N TYR A 298 -10.01 -12.29 2.93
CA TYR A 298 -10.58 -12.26 1.57
C TYR A 298 -12.06 -11.85 1.58
N LEU A 299 -12.44 -11.02 0.61
CA LEU A 299 -13.82 -10.70 0.31
C LEU A 299 -14.35 -11.63 -0.78
N LYS A 300 -15.51 -12.22 -0.56
CA LYS A 300 -16.26 -12.97 -1.58
C LYS A 300 -17.18 -12.01 -2.34
N VAL A 301 -16.96 -11.93 -3.65
CA VAL A 301 -17.73 -11.08 -4.56
C VAL A 301 -18.43 -11.96 -5.57
N LYS A 302 -19.76 -11.84 -5.68
CA LYS A 302 -20.55 -12.65 -6.61
C LYS A 302 -20.06 -12.43 -8.04
N ASN A 303 -19.73 -13.52 -8.74
CA ASN A 303 -19.40 -13.51 -10.15
C ASN A 303 -20.68 -13.27 -10.94
N PHE A 304 -20.86 -12.04 -11.44
CA PHE A 304 -22.06 -11.68 -12.17
C PHE A 304 -22.09 -12.25 -13.60
N GLU A 305 -20.93 -12.70 -14.12
CA GLU A 305 -20.83 -13.30 -15.45
C GLU A 305 -20.94 -14.83 -15.43
N ARG A 306 -21.24 -15.42 -14.27
CA ARG A 306 -21.53 -16.85 -14.21
C ARG A 306 -22.83 -17.16 -14.97
N LYS A 307 -22.72 -17.90 -16.06
CA LYS A 307 -23.82 -18.39 -16.92
C LYS A 307 -24.02 -19.89 -16.79
N SER A 308 -23.04 -20.62 -16.25
CA SER A 308 -23.09 -22.07 -16.10
C SER A 308 -24.20 -22.53 -15.14
N THR A 309 -24.98 -23.52 -15.57
CA THR A 309 -25.97 -24.22 -14.75
C THR A 309 -25.38 -25.43 -14.01
N LEU A 310 -24.13 -25.80 -14.30
CA LEU A 310 -23.42 -26.88 -13.63
C LEU A 310 -23.14 -26.52 -12.16
N GLU A 311 -22.63 -27.46 -11.39
CA GLU A 311 -22.13 -27.16 -10.05
C GLU A 311 -20.97 -26.14 -10.12
N PRO A 312 -20.89 -25.16 -9.19
CA PRO A 312 -19.81 -24.17 -9.18
C PRO A 312 -18.42 -24.80 -9.01
N MET A 313 -17.39 -24.11 -9.54
CA MET A 313 -16.01 -24.57 -9.44
C MET A 313 -15.54 -24.77 -7.98
N GLU A 314 -16.12 -24.04 -7.03
CA GLU A 314 -15.89 -24.21 -5.60
C GLU A 314 -16.24 -25.62 -5.10
N GLU A 315 -17.37 -26.19 -5.55
CA GLU A 315 -17.79 -27.55 -5.20
C GLU A 315 -16.97 -28.60 -5.95
N VAL A 316 -16.55 -28.31 -7.19
CA VAL A 316 -15.60 -29.16 -7.93
C VAL A 316 -14.26 -29.28 -7.18
N ILE A 317 -13.71 -28.17 -6.70
CA ILE A 317 -12.46 -28.14 -5.91
C ILE A 317 -12.64 -28.94 -4.60
N LYS A 318 -13.80 -28.82 -3.96
CA LYS A 318 -14.13 -29.58 -2.75
C LYS A 318 -14.19 -31.10 -3.03
N LYS A 319 -14.76 -31.52 -4.17
CA LYS A 319 -14.75 -32.93 -4.61
C LYS A 319 -13.33 -33.45 -4.90
N MET A 320 -12.40 -32.58 -5.32
CA MET A 320 -10.98 -32.92 -5.48
C MET A 320 -10.24 -33.08 -4.14
N LYS A 321 -10.88 -32.79 -2.99
CA LYS A 321 -10.31 -32.94 -1.64
C LYS A 321 -9.00 -32.17 -1.41
N TRP A 322 -8.80 -31.04 -2.11
CA TRP A 322 -7.56 -30.26 -2.00
C TRP A 322 -7.33 -29.72 -0.59
N ARG A 323 -8.39 -29.38 0.16
CA ARG A 323 -8.28 -28.92 1.55
C ARG A 323 -7.65 -30.00 2.42
N GLU A 324 -8.18 -31.21 2.34
CA GLU A 324 -7.73 -32.38 3.09
C GLU A 324 -6.28 -32.73 2.71
N SER A 325 -5.94 -32.73 1.42
CA SER A 325 -4.56 -32.96 0.97
C SER A 325 -3.57 -31.90 1.47
N ILE A 326 -3.96 -30.62 1.46
CA ILE A 326 -3.14 -29.53 2.02
C ILE A 326 -2.98 -29.72 3.53
N GLU A 327 -4.05 -30.10 4.24
CA GLU A 327 -4.01 -30.32 5.69
C GLU A 327 -3.06 -31.47 6.05
N GLU A 328 -3.14 -32.60 5.36
CA GLU A 328 -2.27 -33.77 5.54
C GLU A 328 -0.80 -33.42 5.28
N GLU A 329 -0.51 -32.73 4.18
CA GLU A 329 0.87 -32.36 3.83
C GLU A 329 1.42 -31.32 4.81
N LEU A 330 0.60 -30.36 5.28
CA LEU A 330 0.99 -29.40 6.31
C LEU A 330 1.35 -30.10 7.63
N ARG A 331 0.57 -31.11 8.04
CA ARG A 331 0.86 -31.93 9.23
C ARG A 331 2.14 -32.75 9.06
N ARG A 332 2.37 -33.31 7.86
CA ARG A 332 3.59 -34.06 7.54
C ARG A 332 4.80 -33.14 7.61
N TRP A 333 4.70 -31.95 7.02
CA TRP A 333 5.78 -30.98 6.99
C TRP A 333 6.14 -30.45 8.37
N ALA A 334 5.15 -30.18 9.22
CA ALA A 334 5.39 -29.79 10.61
C ALA A 334 6.22 -30.83 11.40
N LYS A 335 6.14 -32.12 11.02
CA LYS A 335 6.95 -33.20 11.65
C LYS A 335 8.35 -33.32 11.04
N THR A 336 8.50 -33.11 9.74
CA THR A 336 9.75 -33.39 9.01
C THR A 336 10.71 -32.20 8.94
N ILE A 337 10.23 -30.99 9.21
CA ILE A 337 11.05 -29.79 9.11
C ILE A 337 12.18 -29.79 10.14
N LYS A 338 13.41 -29.61 9.64
CA LYS A 338 14.63 -29.61 10.45
C LYS A 338 14.98 -28.22 10.99
N GLU A 339 14.58 -27.15 10.31
CA GLU A 339 14.86 -25.78 10.75
C GLU A 339 14.07 -25.48 12.04
N PRO A 340 14.74 -25.27 13.19
CA PRO A 340 14.07 -25.17 14.49
C PRO A 340 13.03 -24.04 14.56
N GLN A 341 13.30 -22.92 13.89
CA GLN A 341 12.43 -21.74 13.87
C GLN A 341 11.11 -21.98 13.13
N LEU A 342 11.20 -22.70 11.99
CA LEU A 342 10.02 -23.06 11.24
C LEU A 342 9.26 -24.17 11.95
N LYS A 343 9.98 -25.14 12.52
CA LYS A 343 9.40 -26.21 13.35
C LYS A 343 8.57 -25.63 14.48
N SER A 344 9.13 -24.71 15.26
CA SER A 344 8.43 -24.07 16.37
C SER A 344 7.19 -23.31 15.88
N THR A 345 7.32 -22.56 14.78
CA THR A 345 6.22 -21.78 14.18
C THR A 345 5.11 -22.64 13.59
N LEU A 346 5.38 -23.88 13.18
CA LEU A 346 4.41 -24.76 12.54
C LEU A 346 3.82 -25.83 13.46
N THR A 347 4.46 -26.07 14.61
CA THR A 347 3.97 -27.00 15.63
C THR A 347 2.74 -26.44 16.32
N ASN A 348 1.74 -27.27 16.62
CA ASN A 348 0.49 -26.88 17.28
C ASN A 348 -0.33 -25.81 16.54
N LEU A 349 -0.21 -25.73 15.21
CA LEU A 349 -1.10 -24.91 14.39
C LEU A 349 -2.51 -25.49 14.33
N ASP A 350 -3.49 -24.61 14.17
CA ASP A 350 -4.79 -25.01 13.64
C ASP A 350 -4.65 -25.39 12.16
N TYR A 351 -4.26 -26.64 11.92
CA TYR A 351 -4.05 -27.18 10.56
C TYR A 351 -5.32 -27.09 9.71
N LYS A 352 -6.50 -27.19 10.33
CA LYS A 352 -7.79 -27.14 9.65
C LYS A 352 -8.11 -25.70 9.19
N GLY A 353 -7.93 -24.72 10.07
CA GLY A 353 -8.06 -23.29 9.72
C GLY A 353 -7.02 -22.86 8.68
N CYS A 354 -5.75 -23.23 8.89
CA CYS A 354 -4.65 -22.91 7.96
C CYS A 354 -4.87 -23.52 6.57
N SER A 355 -5.25 -24.80 6.47
CA SER A 355 -5.52 -25.44 5.16
C SER A 355 -6.68 -24.77 4.43
N THR A 356 -7.69 -24.30 5.16
CA THR A 356 -8.81 -23.54 4.58
C THR A 356 -8.32 -22.20 4.01
N ALA A 357 -7.54 -21.43 4.77
CA ALA A 357 -7.01 -20.15 4.32
C ALA A 357 -6.00 -20.28 3.17
N LEU A 358 -5.17 -21.34 3.17
CA LEU A 358 -4.29 -21.67 2.05
C LEU A 358 -5.09 -22.03 0.80
N LEU A 359 -6.19 -22.77 0.96
CA LEU A 359 -7.09 -23.08 -0.15
C LEU A 359 -7.80 -21.82 -0.66
N ASP A 360 -8.15 -20.87 0.19
CA ASP A 360 -8.75 -19.59 -0.22
C ASP A 360 -7.75 -18.75 -1.05
N VAL A 361 -6.44 -18.81 -0.76
CA VAL A 361 -5.41 -18.22 -1.62
C VAL A 361 -5.42 -18.85 -3.01
N VAL A 362 -5.49 -20.19 -3.09
CA VAL A 362 -5.59 -20.92 -4.37
C VAL A 362 -6.87 -20.56 -5.11
N LYS A 363 -8.02 -20.57 -4.42
CA LYS A 363 -9.31 -20.19 -5.02
C LYS A 363 -9.30 -18.74 -5.51
N CYS A 364 -8.68 -17.81 -4.77
CA CYS A 364 -8.46 -16.43 -5.21
C CYS A 364 -7.75 -16.39 -6.56
N MET A 365 -6.64 -17.11 -6.72
CA MET A 365 -5.94 -17.18 -8.02
C MET A 365 -6.79 -17.83 -9.11
N LEU A 366 -7.44 -18.95 -8.82
CA LEU A 366 -8.24 -19.66 -9.82
C LEU A 366 -9.46 -18.85 -10.26
N SER A 367 -10.11 -18.14 -9.33
CA SER A 367 -11.30 -17.33 -9.59
C SER A 367 -11.02 -16.09 -10.44
N GLN A 368 -9.75 -15.67 -10.55
CA GLN A 368 -9.32 -14.61 -11.43
C GLN A 368 -9.34 -15.05 -12.92
N GLY A 369 -9.24 -16.35 -13.22
CA GLY A 369 -9.29 -16.83 -14.61
C GLY A 369 -8.07 -16.48 -15.47
N GLN A 370 -7.01 -15.94 -14.86
CA GLN A 370 -5.71 -15.76 -15.52
C GLN A 370 -4.95 -17.08 -15.59
N LYS A 371 -4.15 -17.26 -16.65
CA LYS A 371 -3.38 -18.50 -16.86
C LYS A 371 -2.04 -18.51 -16.10
N LEU A 372 -1.48 -17.34 -15.85
CA LEU A 372 -0.14 -17.13 -15.29
C LEU A 372 -0.20 -16.16 -14.11
N PHE A 373 0.55 -16.46 -13.05
CA PHE A 373 0.64 -15.63 -11.85
C PHE A 373 2.09 -15.43 -11.42
N VAL A 374 2.35 -14.30 -10.77
CA VAL A 374 3.66 -13.97 -10.21
C VAL A 374 3.92 -14.83 -8.97
N VAL A 375 5.07 -15.52 -8.92
CA VAL A 375 5.42 -16.41 -7.80
C VAL A 375 5.52 -15.66 -6.48
N ALA A 376 6.14 -14.47 -6.48
CA ALA A 376 6.34 -13.67 -5.27
C ALA A 376 5.01 -13.28 -4.60
N ASP A 377 3.98 -12.96 -5.39
CA ASP A 377 2.66 -12.61 -4.87
C ASP A 377 1.98 -13.81 -4.23
N PHE A 378 2.10 -15.00 -4.85
CA PHE A 378 1.58 -16.24 -4.30
C PHE A 378 2.27 -16.64 -2.99
N GLU A 379 3.61 -16.64 -2.97
CA GLU A 379 4.40 -16.94 -1.77
C GLU A 379 4.06 -15.97 -0.63
N SER A 380 3.93 -14.68 -0.95
CA SER A 380 3.55 -13.63 -0.02
C SER A 380 2.16 -13.86 0.58
N ALA A 381 1.17 -14.23 -0.26
CA ALA A 381 -0.21 -14.49 0.17
C ALA A 381 -0.32 -15.74 1.04
N LEU A 382 0.33 -16.85 0.66
CA LEU A 382 0.35 -18.09 1.46
C LEU A 382 0.99 -17.88 2.83
N SER A 383 2.12 -17.18 2.88
CA SER A 383 2.78 -16.84 4.14
C SER A 383 1.89 -15.98 5.02
N ALA A 384 1.22 -14.97 4.45
CA ALA A 384 0.32 -14.10 5.20
C ALA A 384 -0.87 -14.89 5.80
N ALA A 385 -1.44 -15.83 5.04
CA ALA A 385 -2.53 -16.68 5.48
C ALA A 385 -2.15 -17.47 6.76
N VAL A 386 -1.01 -18.17 6.76
CA VAL A 386 -0.57 -18.97 7.93
C VAL A 386 -0.14 -18.10 9.10
N LEU A 387 0.65 -17.04 8.84
CA LEU A 387 1.16 -16.18 9.91
C LEU A 387 0.06 -15.41 10.65
N ASN A 388 -1.08 -15.14 10.01
CA ASN A 388 -2.23 -14.54 10.68
C ASN A 388 -2.86 -15.49 11.73
N PHE A 389 -2.90 -16.81 11.49
CA PHE A 389 -3.35 -17.77 12.52
C PHE A 389 -2.36 -17.86 13.67
N CYS A 390 -1.05 -17.89 13.37
CA CYS A 390 -0.01 -17.83 14.40
C CYS A 390 -0.21 -16.60 15.29
N TYR A 391 -0.55 -15.47 14.67
CA TYR A 391 -0.76 -14.22 15.37
C TYR A 391 -1.94 -14.27 16.34
N ARG A 392 -3.09 -14.75 15.88
CA ARG A 392 -4.32 -14.81 16.68
C ARG A 392 -4.17 -15.74 17.86
N SER A 393 -3.64 -16.94 17.63
CA SER A 393 -3.38 -17.91 18.69
C SER A 393 -2.46 -17.32 19.77
N PHE A 394 -1.48 -16.52 19.36
CA PHE A 394 -0.65 -15.78 20.30
C PHE A 394 -1.44 -14.72 21.10
N LEU A 395 -2.25 -13.88 20.45
CA LEU A 395 -3.08 -12.86 21.12
C LEU A 395 -4.07 -13.47 22.13
N GLU A 396 -4.69 -14.60 21.78
CA GLU A 396 -5.57 -15.37 22.67
C GLU A 396 -4.82 -15.87 23.91
N LYS A 397 -3.60 -16.43 23.72
CA LYS A 397 -2.76 -16.93 24.83
C LYS A 397 -2.36 -15.85 25.82
N VAL A 398 -2.16 -14.61 25.37
CA VAL A 398 -1.78 -13.47 26.21
C VAL A 398 -2.99 -12.65 26.70
N GLN A 399 -4.22 -13.10 26.41
CA GLN A 399 -5.48 -12.46 26.77
C GLN A 399 -5.51 -10.97 26.41
N VAL A 400 -5.12 -10.62 25.18
CA VAL A 400 -5.17 -9.24 24.68
C VAL A 400 -6.38 -9.09 23.76
N SER A 401 -7.38 -8.32 24.19
CA SER A 401 -8.60 -8.02 23.41
C SER A 401 -8.40 -6.82 22.49
N ALA A 402 -7.56 -6.95 21.46
CA ALA A 402 -7.24 -5.86 20.52
C ALA A 402 -8.49 -5.27 19.85
N ASP A 403 -9.47 -6.11 19.50
CA ASP A 403 -10.70 -5.72 18.81
C ASP A 403 -11.59 -4.80 19.66
N LYS A 404 -11.64 -5.04 20.98
CA LYS A 404 -12.42 -4.22 21.92
C LYS A 404 -11.81 -2.82 22.04
N VAL A 405 -10.49 -2.75 22.16
CA VAL A 405 -9.77 -1.47 22.29
C VAL A 405 -9.90 -0.65 21.02
N ILE A 406 -9.65 -1.23 19.85
CA ILE A 406 -9.74 -0.49 18.59
C ILE A 406 -11.19 -0.06 18.29
N THR A 407 -12.20 -0.83 18.72
CA THR A 407 -13.61 -0.44 18.64
C THR A 407 -13.93 0.77 19.51
N ASN A 408 -13.39 0.83 20.72
CA ASN A 408 -13.57 2.00 21.61
C ASN A 408 -12.90 3.25 21.02
N VAL A 409 -11.66 3.13 20.54
CA VAL A 409 -10.94 4.23 19.87
C VAL A 409 -11.71 4.71 18.66
N PHE A 410 -12.16 3.78 17.80
CA PHE A 410 -12.91 4.13 16.60
C PHE A 410 -14.26 4.78 16.93
N THR A 411 -14.92 4.35 18.02
CA THR A 411 -16.16 4.98 18.48
C THR A 411 -15.96 6.45 18.77
N SER A 412 -14.88 6.84 19.46
CA SER A 412 -14.53 8.26 19.66
C SER A 412 -14.10 8.93 18.35
N PHE A 413 -13.36 8.22 17.48
CA PHE A 413 -12.92 8.73 16.19
C PHE A 413 -14.09 9.07 15.26
N ALA A 414 -15.19 8.31 15.32
CA ALA A 414 -16.40 8.55 14.55
C ALA A 414 -17.03 9.94 14.79
N GLU A 415 -16.74 10.57 15.94
CA GLU A 415 -17.20 11.94 16.23
C GLU A 415 -16.61 12.97 15.25
N TYR A 416 -15.42 12.71 14.70
CA TYR A 416 -14.78 13.59 13.70
C TYR A 416 -15.62 13.78 12.44
N PHE A 417 -16.40 12.76 12.08
CA PHE A 417 -17.20 12.74 10.85
C PHE A 417 -18.64 13.24 11.07
N THR A 418 -19.05 13.41 12.33
CA THR A 418 -20.40 13.87 12.71
C THR A 418 -20.40 15.27 13.30
N ASN A 419 -19.25 15.78 13.75
CA ASN A 419 -19.09 17.11 14.34
C ASN A 419 -18.16 17.99 13.48
N ASP A 420 -18.74 18.96 12.76
CA ASP A 420 -17.99 19.88 11.87
C ASP A 420 -17.02 20.83 12.60
N LEU A 421 -17.06 20.92 13.94
CA LEU A 421 -16.08 21.68 14.73
C LEU A 421 -14.75 20.94 14.92
N LEU A 422 -14.76 19.60 14.93
CA LEU A 422 -13.55 18.82 15.18
C LEU A 422 -12.54 18.93 14.03
N PRO A 423 -12.92 18.84 12.73
CA PRO A 423 -11.98 19.00 11.62
C PRO A 423 -11.37 20.40 11.49
N GLN A 424 -12.00 21.42 12.08
CA GLN A 424 -11.44 22.78 12.15
C GLN A 424 -10.39 22.91 13.26
N LYS A 425 -10.47 22.06 14.28
CA LYS A 425 -9.59 22.07 15.44
C LYS A 425 -8.50 21.03 15.37
N TYR A 426 -8.66 19.94 14.62
CA TYR A 426 -7.71 18.83 14.64
C TYR A 426 -7.53 18.27 13.23
N THR A 427 -6.29 17.92 12.89
CA THR A 427 -6.06 17.00 11.77
C THR A 427 -6.57 15.61 12.15
N LEU A 428 -6.80 14.74 11.15
CA LEU A 428 -7.20 13.35 11.40
C LEU A 428 -6.22 12.61 12.32
N ARG A 429 -4.92 12.83 12.14
CA ARG A 429 -3.85 12.27 12.99
C ARG A 429 -3.96 12.77 14.42
N GLU A 430 -4.10 14.09 14.62
CA GLU A 430 -4.24 14.68 15.95
C GLU A 430 -5.48 14.17 16.69
N TRP A 431 -6.63 14.09 16.00
CA TRP A 431 -7.86 13.58 16.60
C TRP A 431 -7.79 12.08 16.88
N TRP A 432 -7.15 11.29 16.01
CA TRP A 432 -6.92 9.87 16.27
C TRP A 432 -6.06 9.66 17.51
N MET A 433 -4.95 10.42 17.66
CA MET A 433 -4.13 10.39 18.87
C MET A 433 -4.97 10.77 20.11
N HIS A 434 -5.83 11.77 20.00
CA HIS A 434 -6.75 12.17 21.06
C HIS A 434 -7.80 11.08 21.37
N CYS A 435 -8.28 10.32 20.38
CA CYS A 435 -9.21 9.21 20.58
C CYS A 435 -8.53 8.00 21.24
N CYS A 436 -7.27 7.72 20.87
CA CYS A 436 -6.43 6.76 21.58
C CYS A 436 -6.28 7.16 23.04
N GLN A 437 -6.17 8.47 23.33
CA GLN A 437 -6.23 8.97 24.70
C GLN A 437 -7.63 8.70 25.29
N ILE A 438 -8.73 9.19 24.71
CA ILE A 438 -10.12 9.07 25.22
C ILE A 438 -10.57 7.63 25.53
N ALA A 439 -10.21 6.65 24.71
CA ALA A 439 -10.60 5.25 24.91
C ALA A 439 -10.06 4.64 26.22
N ASP A 440 -9.14 5.34 26.89
CA ASP A 440 -8.49 4.98 28.15
C ASP A 440 -9.26 5.46 29.42
N LYS A 441 -10.57 5.75 29.32
CA LYS A 441 -11.32 6.44 30.40
C LYS A 441 -11.23 5.75 31.79
N VAL A 442 -10.67 6.23 32.91
CA VAL A 442 -9.87 7.39 33.43
C VAL A 442 -10.26 8.83 33.05
N ILE A 443 -10.93 9.03 31.92
CA ILE A 443 -11.10 10.31 31.21
C ILE A 443 -12.41 11.00 31.56
N THR A 444 -13.29 10.32 32.31
CA THR A 444 -14.41 10.99 32.99
C THR A 444 -13.88 11.96 34.05
N ASN A 445 -12.80 11.63 34.75
CA ASN A 445 -12.19 12.51 35.75
C ASN A 445 -11.42 13.68 35.10
N VAL A 446 -10.69 13.41 34.02
CA VAL A 446 -9.97 14.42 33.22
C VAL A 446 -10.93 15.47 32.63
N PHE A 447 -12.06 15.05 32.06
CA PHE A 447 -13.04 15.99 31.48
C PHE A 447 -13.84 16.77 32.53
N THR A 448 -14.07 16.21 33.72
CA THR A 448 -14.76 16.91 34.80
C THR A 448 -13.86 18.04 35.34
N SER A 449 -12.57 17.79 35.53
CA SER A 449 -11.58 18.82 35.89
C SER A 449 -11.27 19.79 34.74
N PHE A 450 -11.37 19.35 33.48
CA PHE A 450 -11.26 20.25 32.34
C PHE A 450 -12.49 21.17 32.20
N ALA A 451 -13.68 20.68 32.54
CA ALA A 451 -14.92 21.46 32.56
C ALA A 451 -14.89 22.61 33.58
N GLU A 452 -14.14 22.46 34.69
CA GLU A 452 -13.93 23.52 35.69
C GLU A 452 -13.27 24.78 35.11
N TYR A 453 -12.50 24.67 34.02
CA TYR A 453 -11.94 25.83 33.32
C TYR A 453 -13.00 26.81 32.83
N PHE A 454 -14.18 26.28 32.51
CA PHE A 454 -15.29 27.04 31.95
C PHE A 454 -16.30 27.48 33.01
N THR A 455 -16.14 27.03 34.25
CA THR A 455 -17.04 27.35 35.36
C THR A 455 -16.34 28.07 36.53
N ASN A 456 -15.01 28.17 36.50
CA ASN A 456 -14.20 28.84 37.53
C ASN A 456 -13.41 30.01 36.92
N ASP A 457 -13.79 31.24 37.29
CA ASP A 457 -13.30 32.48 36.69
C ASP A 457 -11.80 32.76 36.90
N LEU A 458 -11.16 32.03 37.83
CA LEU A 458 -9.75 32.20 38.16
C LEU A 458 -8.81 31.32 37.30
N LEU A 459 -9.31 30.24 36.71
CA LEU A 459 -8.50 29.30 35.91
C LEU A 459 -8.10 29.84 34.53
N PRO A 460 -8.96 30.54 33.77
CA PRO A 460 -8.60 31.16 32.49
C PRO A 460 -7.58 32.29 32.60
N GLN A 461 -7.44 32.89 33.78
CA GLN A 461 -6.45 33.93 34.05
C GLN A 461 -5.05 33.35 34.32
N LYS A 462 -4.97 32.06 34.66
CA LYS A 462 -3.75 31.40 35.14
C LYS A 462 -3.20 30.33 34.17
N TYR A 463 -4.06 29.72 33.37
CA TYR A 463 -3.70 28.73 32.37
C TYR A 463 -4.46 29.03 31.06
N THR A 464 -3.84 28.82 29.90
CA THR A 464 -4.56 28.77 28.63
C THR A 464 -5.35 27.47 28.52
N LEU A 465 -6.41 27.45 27.70
CA LEU A 465 -7.25 26.26 27.46
C LEU A 465 -6.43 24.99 27.20
N ARG A 466 -5.32 25.17 26.48
CA ARG A 466 -4.40 24.11 26.10
C ARG A 466 -3.48 23.68 27.24
N GLU A 467 -3.01 24.63 28.05
CA GLU A 467 -2.22 24.33 29.25
C GLU A 467 -3.08 23.62 30.30
N TRP A 468 -4.34 24.01 30.44
CA TRP A 468 -5.27 23.35 31.35
C TRP A 468 -5.66 21.95 30.87
N TRP A 469 -5.90 21.77 29.56
CA TRP A 469 -6.10 20.44 28.97
C TRP A 469 -4.92 19.51 29.23
N MET A 470 -3.69 20.01 29.02
CA MET A 470 -2.48 19.24 29.30
C MET A 470 -2.31 18.95 30.80
N HIS A 471 -2.75 19.85 31.67
CA HIS A 471 -2.78 19.66 33.12
C HIS A 471 -3.79 18.58 33.53
N CYS A 472 -4.99 18.58 32.94
CA CYS A 472 -6.00 17.54 33.18
C CYS A 472 -5.53 16.18 32.65
N CYS A 473 -4.87 16.12 31.48
CA CYS A 473 -4.29 14.89 30.95
C CYS A 473 -3.11 14.38 31.80
N GLN A 474 -2.35 15.29 32.43
CA GLN A 474 -1.32 14.94 33.42
C GLN A 474 -1.92 14.38 34.72
N ILE A 475 -3.03 14.94 35.20
CA ILE A 475 -3.77 14.41 36.36
C ILE A 475 -4.38 13.03 36.06
N GLY A 476 -4.72 12.77 34.79
CA GLY A 476 -5.25 11.48 34.31
C GLY A 476 -4.22 10.45 33.84
N ASN A 477 -2.93 10.81 33.75
CA ASN A 477 -1.79 9.93 33.43
C ASN A 477 -1.92 9.07 32.14
N VAL A 478 -2.13 9.69 30.96
CA VAL A 478 -2.35 9.02 29.66
C VAL A 478 -1.27 9.38 28.60
N ASP A 479 -0.70 8.38 27.89
CA ASP A 479 0.27 8.56 26.78
C ASP A 479 -0.42 8.79 25.41
N PRO A 480 -0.06 9.85 24.66
CA PRO A 480 -0.69 10.20 23.40
C PRO A 480 -0.38 9.32 22.15
N GLU A 481 0.58 8.38 22.19
CA GLU A 481 1.13 7.68 20.99
C GLU A 481 0.86 6.16 20.87
N ILE A 482 -0.11 5.59 21.60
CA ILE A 482 -0.36 4.13 21.68
C ILE A 482 -0.32 3.41 20.30
N SER A 483 0.64 2.49 20.17
CA SER A 483 0.80 1.57 19.04
C SER A 483 0.57 0.14 19.50
N LEU A 484 -0.27 -0.64 18.77
CA LEU A 484 -0.43 -2.08 19.02
C LEU A 484 0.91 -2.79 18.70
N PRO A 485 1.66 -3.29 19.71
CA PRO A 485 3.09 -3.57 19.54
C PRO A 485 3.41 -4.90 18.83
N LEU A 486 2.41 -5.57 18.25
CA LEU A 486 2.49 -7.02 18.05
C LEU A 486 2.44 -7.47 16.59
N THR A 487 2.42 -6.58 15.62
CA THR A 487 2.07 -6.91 14.24
C THR A 487 3.25 -7.07 13.27
N ASP A 488 4.45 -6.63 13.67
CA ASP A 488 5.63 -6.48 12.79
C ASP A 488 6.47 -7.77 12.62
N PHE A 489 6.21 -8.80 13.43
CA PHE A 489 6.93 -10.09 13.38
C PHE A 489 6.67 -10.89 12.10
N ARG A 490 5.59 -10.58 11.36
CA ARG A 490 5.24 -11.26 10.10
C ARG A 490 6.30 -11.11 9.02
N LEU A 491 7.12 -10.06 9.06
CA LEU A 491 8.00 -9.69 7.95
C LEU A 491 9.22 -10.60 7.76
N PHE A 492 9.75 -11.19 8.84
CA PHE A 492 11.00 -11.99 8.74
C PHE A 492 10.78 -13.41 8.22
N LEU A 493 9.71 -14.06 8.66
CA LEU A 493 9.39 -15.42 8.23
C LEU A 493 8.74 -15.49 6.84
N LYS A 494 8.18 -14.37 6.36
CA LYS A 494 7.38 -14.32 5.12
C LYS A 494 8.12 -14.88 3.90
N PRO A 495 9.38 -14.51 3.60
CA PRO A 495 10.09 -15.04 2.44
C PRO A 495 10.51 -16.50 2.63
N LYS A 496 10.94 -16.88 3.85
CA LYS A 496 11.41 -18.24 4.16
C LYS A 496 10.30 -19.28 4.05
N ILE A 497 9.12 -18.96 4.57
CA ILE A 497 7.96 -19.85 4.58
C ILE A 497 7.26 -19.89 3.22
N GLY A 498 7.25 -18.77 2.50
CA GLY A 498 6.43 -18.59 1.29
C GLY A 498 6.77 -19.58 0.19
N GLY A 499 8.04 -19.71 -0.17
CA GLY A 499 8.48 -20.65 -1.21
C GLY A 499 8.23 -22.12 -0.85
N ILE A 500 8.33 -22.46 0.45
CA ILE A 500 8.07 -23.82 0.91
C ILE A 500 6.56 -24.11 0.87
N LEU A 501 5.73 -23.20 1.38
CA LEU A 501 4.27 -23.32 1.30
C LEU A 501 3.80 -23.37 -0.15
N ALA A 502 4.38 -22.59 -1.06
CA ALA A 502 4.03 -22.62 -2.48
C ALA A 502 4.28 -24.01 -3.08
N ASN A 503 5.46 -24.60 -2.85
CA ASN A 503 5.78 -25.95 -3.30
C ASN A 503 4.84 -26.99 -2.70
N MET A 504 4.56 -26.90 -1.39
CA MET A 504 3.67 -27.79 -0.66
C MET A 504 2.23 -27.73 -1.18
N VAL A 505 1.69 -26.52 -1.38
CA VAL A 505 0.32 -26.33 -1.86
C VAL A 505 0.20 -26.84 -3.31
N MET A 506 1.14 -26.50 -4.20
CA MET A 506 1.11 -27.02 -5.57
C MET A 506 1.29 -28.54 -5.65
N SER A 507 2.11 -29.12 -4.76
CA SER A 507 2.27 -30.57 -4.69
C SER A 507 1.02 -31.27 -4.14
N SER A 508 0.19 -30.58 -3.35
CA SER A 508 -1.05 -31.10 -2.77
C SER A 508 -2.26 -30.97 -3.70
N CYS A 509 -2.33 -29.92 -4.52
CA CYS A 509 -3.43 -29.69 -5.45
C CYS A 509 -3.30 -30.58 -6.71
N ARG A 510 -3.70 -31.86 -6.58
CA ARG A 510 -3.69 -32.86 -7.66
C ARG A 510 -5.10 -33.19 -8.14
N PHE A 511 -5.22 -33.67 -9.36
CA PHE A 511 -6.48 -34.18 -9.92
C PHE A 511 -6.22 -35.37 -10.84
N VAL A 512 -7.25 -36.17 -11.11
CA VAL A 512 -7.16 -37.31 -12.01
C VAL A 512 -7.52 -36.89 -13.43
N GLU A 513 -6.64 -37.19 -14.37
CA GLU A 513 -6.81 -36.97 -15.81
C GLU A 513 -6.43 -38.24 -16.55
N ASN A 514 -7.37 -38.81 -17.32
CA ASN A 514 -7.18 -40.05 -18.08
C ASN A 514 -6.59 -41.20 -17.24
N GLY A 515 -7.02 -41.32 -15.98
CA GLY A 515 -6.54 -42.33 -15.03
C GLY A 515 -5.21 -41.99 -14.32
N ASN A 516 -4.52 -40.93 -14.75
CA ASN A 516 -3.26 -40.49 -14.15
C ASN A 516 -3.46 -39.35 -13.15
N VAL A 517 -2.68 -39.32 -12.07
CA VAL A 517 -2.68 -38.21 -11.11
C VAL A 517 -1.75 -37.11 -11.60
N VAL A 518 -2.30 -35.92 -11.86
CA VAL A 518 -1.59 -34.77 -12.42
C VAL A 518 -1.68 -33.57 -11.46
N HIS A 519 -0.67 -32.70 -11.47
CA HIS A 519 -0.65 -31.46 -10.70
C HIS A 519 -1.52 -30.38 -11.35
N GLY A 520 -2.33 -29.68 -10.56
CA GLY A 520 -3.17 -28.58 -11.03
C GLY A 520 -2.40 -27.30 -11.39
N MET A 521 -1.19 -27.14 -10.85
CA MET A 521 -0.36 -25.93 -11.00
C MET A 521 1.12 -26.32 -11.10
N PHE A 522 1.89 -25.58 -11.89
CA PHE A 522 3.33 -25.80 -12.03
C PHE A 522 4.08 -24.52 -12.36
N TYR A 523 5.39 -24.51 -12.10
CA TYR A 523 6.25 -23.38 -12.46
C TYR A 523 6.49 -23.32 -13.96
N GLN A 524 6.35 -22.11 -14.52
CA GLN A 524 6.75 -21.80 -15.88
C GLN A 524 7.78 -20.67 -15.87
N LYS A 525 8.87 -20.87 -16.59
CA LYS A 525 9.84 -19.83 -16.91
C LYS A 525 9.27 -19.00 -18.06
N VAL A 526 9.07 -17.72 -17.82
CA VAL A 526 8.62 -16.76 -18.85
C VAL A 526 9.80 -15.84 -19.13
N MET A 527 10.19 -15.75 -20.40
CA MET A 527 11.22 -14.80 -20.81
C MET A 527 10.61 -13.41 -20.86
N GLN A 528 11.21 -12.49 -20.13
CA GLN A 528 10.95 -11.08 -20.25
C GLN A 528 12.21 -10.43 -20.80
N GLU A 529 12.09 -9.79 -21.96
CA GLU A 529 13.18 -9.00 -22.52
C GLU A 529 13.19 -7.66 -21.79
N GLU A 530 14.21 -7.41 -20.97
CA GLU A 530 14.49 -6.10 -20.38
C GLU A 530 15.81 -5.59 -20.95
N GLU A 531 15.77 -4.45 -21.62
CA GLU A 531 16.99 -3.77 -22.05
C GLU A 531 17.48 -2.88 -20.91
N THR A 532 18.71 -3.14 -20.47
CA THR A 532 19.33 -2.39 -19.36
C THR A 532 19.63 -0.95 -19.78
N LEU A 533 19.87 -0.09 -18.78
CA LEU A 533 20.37 1.29 -19.00
C LEU A 533 21.67 1.34 -19.82
N ALA A 534 22.43 0.24 -19.89
CA ALA A 534 23.65 0.09 -20.68
C ALA A 534 23.42 -0.43 -22.10
N PHE A 535 22.17 -0.49 -22.57
CA PHE A 535 21.79 -0.99 -23.90
C PHE A 535 22.11 -2.48 -24.14
N GLU A 536 22.44 -3.23 -23.08
CA GLU A 536 22.54 -4.69 -23.15
C GLU A 536 21.14 -5.30 -23.01
N LYS A 537 20.75 -6.14 -24.00
CA LYS A 537 19.58 -7.01 -23.91
C LYS A 537 19.80 -8.03 -22.81
N LYS A 538 19.16 -7.84 -21.67
CA LYS A 538 19.14 -8.83 -20.60
C LYS A 538 17.82 -9.59 -20.69
N VAL A 539 17.93 -10.87 -21.02
CA VAL A 539 16.78 -11.77 -20.93
C VAL A 539 16.64 -12.16 -19.46
N ASP A 540 15.72 -11.52 -18.74
CA ASP A 540 15.40 -11.93 -17.38
C ASP A 540 14.29 -12.99 -17.43
N ILE A 541 14.62 -14.16 -16.92
CA ILE A 541 13.70 -15.30 -16.86
C ILE A 541 12.90 -15.18 -15.57
N ASN A 542 11.70 -14.62 -15.67
CA ASN A 542 10.78 -14.54 -14.54
C ASN A 542 10.09 -15.90 -14.32
N LYS A 543 10.14 -16.37 -13.08
CA LYS A 543 9.45 -17.59 -12.65
C LYS A 543 7.99 -17.23 -12.36
N MET A 544 7.06 -17.84 -13.09
CA MET A 544 5.61 -17.67 -12.91
C MET A 544 4.96 -19.01 -12.55
N ILE A 545 3.75 -18.97 -12.00
CA ILE A 545 2.90 -20.15 -11.76
C ILE A 545 1.91 -20.24 -12.91
N ARG A 546 1.87 -21.39 -13.59
CA ARG A 546 0.90 -21.68 -14.65
C ARG A 546 -0.14 -22.66 -14.14
N ILE A 547 -1.40 -22.38 -14.42
CA ILE A 547 -2.50 -23.33 -14.18
C ILE A 547 -2.52 -24.40 -15.28
N HIS A 548 -2.78 -25.65 -14.90
CA HIS A 548 -2.93 -26.76 -15.83
C HIS A 548 -4.09 -26.50 -16.81
N PRO A 549 -3.93 -26.73 -18.13
CA PRO A 549 -4.98 -26.48 -19.13
C PRO A 549 -6.33 -27.12 -18.82
N THR A 550 -6.33 -28.33 -18.26
CA THR A 550 -7.55 -29.06 -17.87
C THR A 550 -8.29 -28.38 -16.73
N ILE A 551 -7.57 -27.81 -15.76
CA ILE A 551 -8.18 -26.99 -14.70
C ILE A 551 -8.75 -25.70 -15.31
N MET A 552 -8.02 -25.04 -16.21
CA MET A 552 -8.56 -23.86 -16.93
C MET A 552 -9.83 -24.19 -17.71
N LYS A 553 -9.88 -25.35 -18.38
CA LYS A 553 -11.09 -25.81 -19.08
C LYS A 553 -12.24 -26.06 -18.10
N LYS A 554 -11.98 -26.66 -16.93
CA LYS A 554 -12.99 -26.84 -15.88
C LYS A 554 -13.50 -25.51 -15.32
N ILE A 555 -12.60 -24.53 -15.12
CA ILE A 555 -12.98 -23.18 -14.68
C ILE A 555 -13.92 -22.54 -15.71
N GLY A 556 -13.63 -22.65 -17.01
CA GLY A 556 -14.50 -22.13 -18.06
C GLY A 556 -15.86 -22.86 -18.19
N LEU A 557 -15.98 -24.10 -17.73
CA LEU A 557 -17.24 -24.88 -17.80
C LEU A 557 -18.12 -24.71 -16.56
N HIS A 558 -17.51 -24.80 -15.37
CA HIS A 558 -18.24 -24.75 -14.11
C HIS A 558 -18.44 -23.33 -13.60
N GLU A 559 -17.46 -22.47 -13.89
CA GLU A 559 -17.36 -21.08 -13.44
C GLU A 559 -17.38 -20.94 -11.90
N PHE A 560 -16.70 -19.93 -11.37
CA PHE A 560 -16.80 -19.63 -9.94
C PHE A 560 -18.13 -18.91 -9.67
N GLU A 561 -18.81 -19.25 -8.58
CA GLU A 561 -19.95 -18.48 -8.09
C GLU A 561 -19.49 -17.18 -7.43
N TYR A 562 -18.39 -17.24 -6.67
CA TYR A 562 -17.77 -16.08 -6.03
C TYR A 562 -16.30 -15.95 -6.41
N MET A 563 -15.93 -14.75 -6.83
CA MET A 563 -14.53 -14.34 -6.91
C MET A 563 -14.04 -13.92 -5.54
N LEU A 564 -12.80 -14.29 -5.23
CA LEU A 564 -12.14 -13.91 -3.98
C LEU A 564 -11.15 -12.79 -4.25
N PHE A 565 -11.24 -11.72 -3.45
CA PHE A 565 -10.33 -10.60 -3.52
C PHE A 565 -9.63 -10.40 -2.16
N PRO A 566 -8.29 -10.26 -2.12
CA PRO A 566 -7.59 -9.97 -0.88
C PRO A 566 -8.07 -8.63 -0.31
N HIS A 567 -8.50 -8.61 0.95
CA HIS A 567 -9.04 -7.41 1.59
C HIS A 567 -8.05 -6.23 1.53
N GLU A 568 -6.76 -6.53 1.56
CA GLU A 568 -5.68 -5.54 1.50
C GLU A 568 -5.60 -4.71 0.23
N TYR A 569 -6.26 -5.17 -0.83
CA TYR A 569 -6.30 -4.51 -2.13
C TYR A 569 -7.67 -3.89 -2.42
N LEU A 570 -8.54 -3.78 -1.41
CA LEU A 570 -9.90 -3.25 -1.55
C LEU A 570 -10.04 -1.89 -0.86
N PRO A 571 -10.99 -1.05 -1.31
CA PRO A 571 -11.40 0.12 -0.54
C PRO A 571 -12.00 -0.28 0.81
N LEU A 572 -11.91 0.61 1.79
CA LEU A 572 -12.55 0.43 3.10
C LEU A 572 -13.97 0.99 3.07
N LYS A 573 -14.89 0.42 3.85
CA LYS A 573 -16.25 0.96 4.02
C LYS A 573 -16.34 2.03 5.10
N VAL A 574 -15.28 2.18 5.90
CA VAL A 574 -15.13 3.19 6.95
C VAL A 574 -13.87 4.03 6.72
N PRO A 575 -13.79 5.24 7.28
CA PRO A 575 -12.58 6.05 7.23
C PRO A 575 -11.34 5.25 7.66
N PRO A 576 -10.22 5.34 6.92
CA PRO A 576 -9.03 4.55 7.23
C PRO A 576 -8.43 4.96 8.57
N ARG A 577 -7.65 4.06 9.16
CA ARG A 577 -6.76 4.41 10.28
C ARG A 577 -5.76 5.44 9.79
N PRO A 578 -5.64 6.62 10.41
CA PRO A 578 -4.66 7.62 9.97
C PRO A 578 -3.23 7.08 10.07
N TRP A 579 -2.41 7.46 9.10
CA TRP A 579 -0.96 7.39 9.19
C TRP A 579 -0.48 8.32 10.30
N LEU A 580 0.40 7.80 11.15
CA LEU A 580 1.02 8.55 12.23
C LEU A 580 2.44 8.99 11.85
N ASP A 581 3.10 9.72 12.75
CA ASP A 581 4.48 10.17 12.62
C ASP A 581 5.43 9.07 12.12
N ALA A 582 6.40 9.48 11.29
CA ALA A 582 7.28 8.59 10.53
C ALA A 582 6.53 7.49 9.72
N GLY A 583 5.28 7.75 9.34
CA GLY A 583 4.45 6.86 8.50
C GLY A 583 4.10 5.54 9.16
N LYS A 584 3.88 5.54 10.48
CA LYS A 584 3.56 4.33 11.26
C LYS A 584 2.07 3.95 11.10
N ASN A 585 1.80 2.66 11.29
CA ASN A 585 0.50 2.04 11.58
C ASN A 585 -0.62 2.05 10.51
N GLY A 586 -0.84 3.13 9.77
CA GLY A 586 -1.93 3.19 8.80
C GLY A 586 -1.84 2.11 7.71
N PRO A 587 -2.89 1.90 6.90
CA PRO A 587 -4.25 2.41 7.06
C PRO A 587 -5.25 1.38 7.62
N PHE A 588 -4.82 0.13 7.85
CA PHE A 588 -5.69 -0.94 8.37
C PHE A 588 -5.73 -0.93 9.90
N PHE A 589 -6.83 -1.45 10.46
CA PHE A 589 -7.04 -1.49 11.91
C PHE A 589 -6.43 -2.72 12.56
N THR A 590 -6.37 -3.83 11.82
CA THR A 590 -5.84 -5.12 12.29
C THR A 590 -4.32 -5.27 12.09
N ARG A 591 -3.69 -4.38 11.31
CA ARG A 591 -2.27 -4.49 10.95
C ARG A 591 -1.64 -3.18 10.44
N PRO A 592 -0.33 -2.98 10.64
CA PRO A 592 0.42 -1.90 10.07
C PRO A 592 0.68 -2.17 8.59
N SER A 593 0.75 -1.08 7.82
CA SER A 593 1.21 -1.14 6.43
C SER A 593 2.47 -0.32 6.24
N LYS A 594 3.10 -0.52 5.08
CA LYS A 594 4.24 0.27 4.65
C LYS A 594 3.74 1.52 3.92
N ILE A 595 4.16 2.69 4.40
CA ILE A 595 3.79 3.97 3.79
C ILE A 595 4.47 4.16 2.44
N ILE A 596 5.70 3.66 2.28
CA ILE A 596 6.40 3.64 0.98
C ILE A 596 6.19 2.28 0.32
N ARG A 597 5.77 2.29 -0.95
CA ARG A 597 5.61 1.10 -1.79
C ARG A 597 6.93 0.33 -1.88
N ILE A 598 6.85 -0.98 -1.72
CA ILE A 598 7.99 -1.86 -2.00
C ILE A 598 8.12 -1.93 -3.52
N LEU A 599 9.31 -1.62 -4.01
CA LEU A 599 9.64 -1.69 -5.43
C LEU A 599 10.40 -2.99 -5.70
N PRO A 600 9.90 -3.86 -6.60
CA PRO A 600 10.55 -5.14 -6.94
C PRO A 600 11.97 -4.99 -7.49
N GLU A 601 12.34 -3.80 -7.96
CA GLU A 601 13.67 -3.45 -8.47
C GLU A 601 14.67 -3.22 -7.33
N TYR A 602 14.20 -2.89 -6.12
CA TYR A 602 15.02 -2.60 -4.94
C TYR A 602 14.85 -3.67 -3.84
N ARG A 603 14.88 -4.96 -4.19
CA ARG A 603 14.64 -6.07 -3.24
C ARG A 603 15.61 -6.11 -2.06
N ASP A 604 16.82 -5.62 -2.28
CA ASP A 604 17.89 -5.63 -1.27
C ASP A 604 17.83 -4.43 -0.31
N ILE A 605 16.91 -3.49 -0.51
CA ILE A 605 16.80 -2.25 0.27
C ILE A 605 15.42 -2.16 0.92
N ASP A 606 15.37 -2.02 2.26
CA ASP A 606 14.12 -1.69 2.95
C ASP A 606 13.88 -0.17 2.90
N VAL A 607 13.23 0.29 1.83
CA VAL A 607 12.96 1.72 1.59
C VAL A 607 12.21 2.40 2.74
N ASN A 608 11.37 1.65 3.47
CA ASN A 608 10.65 2.22 4.62
C ASN A 608 11.56 2.40 5.84
N ALA A 609 12.58 1.56 5.99
CA ALA A 609 13.61 1.76 7.02
C ALA A 609 14.46 2.99 6.69
N GLU A 610 14.86 3.15 5.43
CA GLU A 610 15.60 4.33 4.95
C GLU A 610 14.80 5.61 5.13
N PHE A 611 13.50 5.59 4.82
CA PHE A 611 12.62 6.73 5.04
C PHE A 611 12.67 7.19 6.50
N LYS A 612 12.52 6.26 7.46
CA LYS A 612 12.55 6.59 8.89
C LYS A 612 13.90 7.09 9.36
N GLU A 613 14.99 6.48 8.91
CA GLU A 613 16.34 6.85 9.32
C GLU A 613 16.77 8.23 8.80
N ARG A 614 16.25 8.65 7.65
CA ARG A 614 16.56 9.96 7.05
C ARG A 614 15.74 11.11 7.63
N LEU A 615 14.74 10.83 8.48
CA LEU A 615 14.02 11.87 9.17
C LEU A 615 14.89 12.43 10.30
N GLU A 616 15.06 13.74 10.34
CA GLU A 616 15.73 14.42 11.46
C GLU A 616 14.92 14.25 12.76
N LYS A 617 13.58 14.33 12.65
CA LYS A 617 12.61 14.08 13.72
C LYS A 617 11.45 13.27 13.14
N ASP A 618 10.85 12.38 13.93
CA ASP A 618 9.65 11.61 13.53
C ASP A 618 8.48 12.53 13.07
N SER A 619 8.44 13.75 13.61
CA SER A 619 7.46 14.80 13.31
C SER A 619 7.72 15.59 12.01
N SER A 620 8.92 15.52 11.42
CA SER A 620 9.30 16.35 10.26
C SER A 620 8.46 16.05 9.02
N ALA A 621 7.91 14.83 8.90
CA ALA A 621 7.10 14.40 7.76
C ALA A 621 5.59 14.64 7.92
N ARG A 622 5.14 15.25 9.03
CA ARG A 622 3.72 15.44 9.35
C ARG A 622 2.88 16.07 8.23
N PRO A 623 3.32 17.13 7.52
CA PRO A 623 2.52 17.72 6.45
C PRO A 623 2.19 16.73 5.33
N VAL A 624 3.16 15.89 4.95
CA VAL A 624 2.98 14.87 3.90
C VAL A 624 2.07 13.75 4.40
N ILE A 625 2.24 13.35 5.66
CA ILE A 625 1.41 12.32 6.32
C ILE A 625 -0.05 12.79 6.44
N ASP A 626 -0.28 14.04 6.86
CA ASP A 626 -1.63 14.59 7.01
C ASP A 626 -2.31 14.78 5.64
N ALA A 627 -1.59 15.21 4.60
CA ALA A 627 -2.10 15.22 3.23
C ALA A 627 -2.52 13.82 2.74
N LEU A 628 -1.72 12.79 3.08
CA LEU A 628 -2.04 11.39 2.76
C LEU A 628 -3.31 10.91 3.48
N ASN A 629 -3.51 11.34 4.72
CA ASN A 629 -4.69 11.04 5.53
C ASN A 629 -5.96 11.68 4.95
N ASP A 630 -5.88 12.94 4.53
CA ASP A 630 -6.99 13.66 3.91
C ASP A 630 -7.44 13.00 2.60
N LEU A 631 -6.48 12.64 1.74
CA LEU A 631 -6.75 11.90 0.50
C LEU A 631 -7.39 10.54 0.78
N GLY A 632 -6.88 9.83 1.79
CA GLY A 632 -7.41 8.52 2.21
C GLY A 632 -8.84 8.56 2.75
N THR A 633 -9.20 9.67 3.39
CA THR A 633 -10.45 9.83 4.14
C THR A 633 -11.55 10.50 3.33
N THR A 634 -11.24 10.95 2.11
CA THR A 634 -12.23 11.47 1.17
C THR A 634 -13.22 10.35 0.79
N PRO A 635 -14.53 10.51 1.04
CA PRO A 635 -15.51 9.45 0.81
C PRO A 635 -16.02 9.45 -0.65
N TRP A 636 -16.13 8.25 -1.22
CA TRP A 636 -16.56 8.00 -2.61
C TRP A 636 -17.77 7.07 -2.66
N ILE A 637 -18.55 7.15 -3.74
CA ILE A 637 -19.63 6.20 -4.06
C ILE A 637 -19.51 5.74 -5.50
N ILE A 638 -20.15 4.61 -5.79
CA ILE A 638 -20.31 4.12 -7.15
C ILE A 638 -21.35 4.95 -7.90
N ASN A 639 -21.00 5.41 -9.10
CA ASN A 639 -21.90 6.03 -10.04
C ASN A 639 -22.76 4.96 -10.70
N GLY A 640 -23.91 4.65 -10.08
CA GLY A 640 -24.81 3.58 -10.51
C GLY A 640 -25.21 3.68 -11.99
N SER A 641 -25.53 4.89 -12.47
CA SER A 641 -25.90 5.12 -13.88
C SER A 641 -24.79 4.72 -14.85
N MET A 642 -23.54 5.08 -14.53
CA MET A 642 -22.39 4.71 -15.36
C MET A 642 -22.08 3.21 -15.26
N LEU A 643 -22.24 2.62 -14.07
CA LEU A 643 -22.07 1.18 -13.90
C LEU A 643 -23.09 0.38 -14.74
N ASP A 644 -24.32 0.86 -14.88
CA ASP A 644 -25.34 0.19 -15.69
C ASP A 644 -24.99 0.23 -17.17
N VAL A 645 -24.64 1.41 -17.70
CA VAL A 645 -24.20 1.57 -19.10
C VAL A 645 -22.96 0.73 -19.39
N LEU A 646 -21.99 0.74 -18.47
CA LEU A 646 -20.78 -0.09 -18.61
C LEU A 646 -21.08 -1.58 -18.58
N THR A 647 -22.01 -2.03 -17.72
CA THR A 647 -22.41 -3.43 -17.67
C THR A 647 -23.09 -3.86 -18.98
N GLU A 648 -23.93 -2.99 -19.55
CA GLU A 648 -24.56 -3.25 -20.84
C GLU A 648 -23.54 -3.39 -21.98
N ILE A 649 -22.57 -2.47 -22.05
CA ILE A 649 -21.47 -2.54 -23.04
C ILE A 649 -20.59 -3.77 -22.80
N PHE A 650 -20.30 -4.12 -21.55
CA PHE A 650 -19.50 -5.30 -21.21
C PHE A 650 -20.17 -6.60 -21.67
N ASN A 651 -21.50 -6.68 -21.64
CA ASN A 651 -22.23 -7.84 -22.18
C ASN A 651 -22.08 -8.00 -23.69
N MET A 652 -21.68 -6.94 -24.40
CA MET A 652 -21.39 -6.97 -25.84
C MET A 652 -20.00 -7.52 -26.18
N CYS A 653 -19.12 -7.78 -25.19
CA CYS A 653 -17.74 -8.25 -25.42
C CYS A 653 -17.64 -9.57 -26.20
N ASN A 654 -18.70 -10.39 -26.21
CA ASN A 654 -18.77 -11.63 -26.98
C ASN A 654 -19.22 -11.42 -28.44
N ASN A 655 -19.61 -10.21 -28.84
CA ASN A 655 -20.07 -9.91 -30.20
C ASN A 655 -18.97 -9.19 -31.00
N LYS A 656 -18.42 -9.89 -32.00
CA LYS A 656 -17.37 -9.38 -32.89
C LYS A 656 -17.84 -8.19 -33.75
N GLU A 657 -19.13 -8.08 -34.06
CA GLU A 657 -19.69 -6.95 -34.82
C GLU A 657 -19.61 -5.62 -34.06
N LYS A 658 -19.40 -5.67 -32.74
CA LYS A 658 -19.26 -4.49 -31.88
C LYS A 658 -17.80 -4.08 -31.64
N GLU A 659 -16.82 -4.70 -32.30
CA GLU A 659 -15.38 -4.45 -32.08
C GLU A 659 -15.02 -2.96 -32.18
N GLU A 660 -15.57 -2.23 -33.14
CA GLU A 660 -15.30 -0.79 -33.32
C GLU A 660 -15.75 0.05 -32.11
N LEU A 661 -16.98 -0.18 -31.64
CA LEU A 661 -17.53 0.50 -30.45
C LEU A 661 -16.73 0.16 -29.20
N LEU A 662 -16.44 -1.13 -29.00
CA LEU A 662 -15.69 -1.62 -27.83
C LEU A 662 -14.26 -1.05 -27.83
N SER A 663 -13.59 -1.05 -28.99
CA SER A 663 -12.26 -0.47 -29.15
C SER A 663 -12.23 1.01 -28.83
N THR A 664 -13.20 1.78 -29.34
CA THR A 664 -13.36 3.22 -29.04
C THR A 664 -13.49 3.48 -27.54
N LEU A 665 -14.16 2.58 -26.82
CA LEU A 665 -14.41 2.69 -25.39
C LEU A 665 -13.34 2.03 -24.52
N SER A 666 -12.24 1.55 -25.12
CA SER A 666 -11.19 0.78 -24.43
C SER A 666 -11.73 -0.45 -23.67
N VAL A 667 -12.81 -1.05 -24.18
CA VAL A 667 -13.40 -2.28 -23.67
C VAL A 667 -12.88 -3.46 -24.52
N PRO A 668 -12.27 -4.50 -23.92
CA PRO A 668 -11.68 -5.61 -24.66
C PRO A 668 -12.75 -6.60 -25.14
N LEU A 669 -12.57 -7.13 -26.35
CA LEU A 669 -13.31 -8.31 -26.81
C LEU A 669 -13.00 -9.52 -25.92
N HIS A 670 -14.00 -10.40 -25.77
CA HIS A 670 -13.80 -11.64 -25.06
C HIS A 670 -12.88 -12.60 -25.83
N SER A 671 -12.05 -13.37 -25.12
CA SER A 671 -11.01 -14.20 -25.73
C SER A 671 -11.54 -15.34 -26.62
N SER A 672 -12.82 -15.69 -26.49
CA SER A 672 -13.49 -16.68 -27.34
C SER A 672 -13.78 -16.18 -28.76
N THR A 673 -13.82 -14.87 -28.99
CA THR A 673 -14.11 -14.29 -30.32
C THR A 673 -12.88 -14.26 -31.24
N ILE A 674 -11.70 -14.55 -30.68
CA ILE A 674 -10.44 -14.57 -31.41
C ILE A 674 -10.19 -15.98 -31.94
N GLU A 675 -10.34 -16.10 -33.26
CA GLU A 675 -10.02 -17.32 -34.00
C GLU A 675 -8.50 -17.50 -34.13
N ILE A 676 -8.06 -18.72 -33.89
CA ILE A 676 -6.65 -19.11 -34.06
C ILE A 676 -6.57 -19.94 -35.34
N PRO A 677 -5.81 -19.51 -36.36
CA PRO A 677 -5.64 -20.26 -37.60
C PRO A 677 -5.19 -21.70 -37.29
N GLN A 678 -5.93 -22.70 -37.76
CA GLN A 678 -5.50 -24.10 -37.69
C GLN A 678 -4.74 -24.47 -38.96
N TYR A 679 -3.82 -25.42 -38.84
CA TYR A 679 -3.05 -25.91 -39.97
C TYR A 679 -3.98 -26.46 -41.08
N ALA A 680 -4.98 -27.24 -40.70
CA ALA A 680 -5.96 -27.82 -41.62
C ALA A 680 -6.76 -26.76 -42.39
N ASP A 681 -7.08 -25.62 -41.76
CA ASP A 681 -7.85 -24.55 -42.40
C ASP A 681 -7.04 -23.80 -43.46
N VAL A 682 -5.72 -23.73 -43.29
CA VAL A 682 -4.81 -22.95 -44.16
C VAL A 682 -4.16 -23.82 -45.24
N PHE A 683 -3.84 -25.08 -44.91
CA PHE A 683 -3.09 -25.99 -45.78
C PHE A 683 -3.86 -27.25 -46.19
N GLY A 684 -5.08 -27.47 -45.68
CA GLY A 684 -5.87 -28.66 -45.96
C GLY A 684 -5.14 -29.95 -45.53
N ASP A 685 -5.15 -30.94 -46.42
CA ASP A 685 -4.47 -32.23 -46.22
C ASP A 685 -2.99 -32.23 -46.65
N ARG A 686 -2.40 -31.07 -46.98
CA ARG A 686 -0.97 -30.98 -47.35
C ARG A 686 -0.11 -31.45 -46.19
N LYS A 687 0.80 -32.41 -46.44
CA LYS A 687 1.81 -32.83 -45.45
C LYS A 687 2.76 -31.68 -45.14
N SER A 688 3.21 -31.56 -43.89
CA SER A 688 4.10 -30.48 -43.41
C SER A 688 5.32 -30.25 -44.31
N ASP A 689 5.84 -31.33 -44.89
CA ASP A 689 7.08 -31.34 -45.65
C ASP A 689 6.90 -30.76 -47.07
N THR A 690 5.64 -30.56 -47.49
CA THR A 690 5.26 -29.95 -48.78
C THR A 690 4.92 -28.46 -48.66
N VAL A 691 4.95 -27.91 -47.44
CA VAL A 691 4.74 -26.47 -47.17
C VAL A 691 6.08 -25.78 -47.26
N THR A 692 6.15 -24.68 -48.03
CA THR A 692 7.39 -23.93 -48.18
C THR A 692 7.76 -23.25 -46.85
N SER A 693 9.05 -22.96 -46.66
CA SER A 693 9.54 -22.24 -45.48
C SER A 693 8.88 -20.86 -45.30
N GLU A 694 8.49 -20.20 -46.40
CA GLU A 694 7.83 -18.89 -46.42
C GLU A 694 6.35 -19.00 -46.00
N GLU A 695 5.60 -19.92 -46.60
CA GLU A 695 4.21 -20.23 -46.21
C GLU A 695 4.13 -20.63 -44.73
N TRP A 696 5.05 -21.48 -44.27
CA TRP A 696 5.12 -21.90 -42.88
C TRP A 696 5.44 -20.71 -41.95
N ARG A 697 6.37 -19.84 -42.35
CA ARG A 697 6.73 -18.65 -41.57
C ARG A 697 5.56 -17.69 -41.45
N GLU A 698 4.80 -17.50 -42.53
CA GLU A 698 3.63 -16.62 -42.53
C GLU A 698 2.49 -17.20 -41.66
N PHE A 699 2.19 -18.49 -41.81
CA PHE A 699 1.24 -19.19 -40.95
C PHE A 699 1.66 -19.10 -39.48
N TYR A 700 2.92 -19.42 -39.16
CA TYR A 700 3.43 -19.35 -37.80
C TYR A 700 3.36 -17.93 -37.23
N LYS A 701 3.67 -16.91 -38.03
CA LYS A 701 3.54 -15.49 -37.65
C LYS A 701 2.08 -15.13 -37.34
N LYS A 702 1.13 -15.52 -38.20
CA LYS A 702 -0.31 -15.29 -38.03
C LYS A 702 -0.84 -16.01 -36.78
N THR A 703 -0.52 -17.28 -36.61
CA THR A 703 -0.94 -18.11 -35.46
C THR A 703 -0.37 -17.59 -34.15
N THR A 704 0.92 -17.27 -34.11
CA THR A 704 1.56 -16.68 -32.91
C THR A 704 0.97 -15.30 -32.58
N GLY A 705 0.70 -14.48 -33.59
CA GLY A 705 0.02 -13.19 -33.44
C GLY A 705 -1.39 -13.32 -32.88
N ALA A 706 -2.19 -14.27 -33.38
CA ALA A 706 -3.54 -14.53 -32.89
C ALA A 706 -3.54 -15.03 -31.42
N ILE A 707 -2.62 -15.93 -31.08
CA ILE A 707 -2.45 -16.42 -29.69
C ILE A 707 -2.06 -15.26 -28.76
N LYS A 708 -1.15 -14.38 -29.20
CA LYS A 708 -0.77 -13.19 -28.45
C LYS A 708 -1.96 -12.26 -28.22
N LYS A 709 -2.70 -11.89 -29.28
CA LYS A 709 -3.92 -11.06 -29.20
C LYS A 709 -4.94 -11.69 -28.24
N LYS A 710 -5.14 -13.01 -28.30
CA LYS A 710 -6.05 -13.75 -27.41
C LYS A 710 -5.67 -13.63 -25.94
N ASN A 711 -4.38 -13.81 -25.62
CA ASN A 711 -3.91 -13.71 -24.24
C ASN A 711 -4.00 -12.27 -23.69
N GLU A 712 -3.65 -11.28 -24.52
CA GLU A 712 -3.76 -9.85 -24.17
C GLU A 712 -5.22 -9.46 -23.90
N MET A 713 -6.14 -9.82 -24.81
CA MET A 713 -7.57 -9.55 -24.63
C MET A 713 -8.15 -10.26 -23.41
N ASN A 714 -7.77 -11.52 -23.16
CA ASN A 714 -8.21 -12.22 -21.95
C ASN A 714 -7.77 -11.49 -20.67
N SER A 715 -6.54 -10.98 -20.66
CA SER A 715 -5.97 -10.30 -19.49
C SER A 715 -6.69 -8.97 -19.22
N LEU A 716 -6.93 -8.18 -20.28
CA LEU A 716 -7.70 -6.93 -20.20
C LEU A 716 -9.15 -7.19 -19.79
N TRP A 717 -9.77 -8.23 -20.37
CA TRP A 717 -11.16 -8.60 -20.09
C TRP A 717 -11.36 -9.04 -18.64
N CYS A 718 -10.50 -9.92 -18.13
CA CYS A 718 -10.51 -10.33 -16.72
C CYS A 718 -10.37 -9.11 -15.80
N TRP A 719 -9.49 -8.16 -16.15
CA TRP A 719 -9.27 -6.98 -15.33
C TRP A 719 -10.51 -6.07 -15.28
N LEU A 720 -11.18 -5.85 -16.42
CA LEU A 720 -12.45 -5.14 -16.47
C LEU A 720 -13.57 -5.90 -15.72
N HIS A 721 -13.62 -7.23 -15.84
CA HIS A 721 -14.56 -8.07 -15.12
C HIS A 721 -14.43 -7.91 -13.60
N TYR A 722 -13.21 -7.87 -13.05
CA TYR A 722 -12.99 -7.65 -11.63
C TYR A 722 -13.53 -6.29 -11.17
N ARG A 723 -13.28 -5.24 -11.96
CA ARG A 723 -13.71 -3.87 -11.65
C ARG A 723 -15.21 -3.75 -11.59
N ILE A 724 -15.91 -4.26 -12.61
CA ILE A 724 -17.38 -4.23 -12.67
C ILE A 724 -17.94 -5.07 -11.51
N SER A 725 -17.37 -6.23 -11.22
CA SER A 725 -17.82 -7.07 -10.10
C SER A 725 -17.69 -6.37 -8.75
N LEU A 726 -16.54 -5.71 -8.50
CA LEU A 726 -16.32 -4.93 -7.29
C LEU A 726 -17.24 -3.71 -7.23
N ALA A 727 -17.41 -2.97 -8.33
CA ALA A 727 -18.32 -1.83 -8.39
C ALA A 727 -19.79 -2.24 -8.14
N ARG A 728 -20.22 -3.40 -8.66
CA ARG A 728 -21.54 -3.99 -8.37
C ARG A 728 -21.70 -4.37 -6.91
N HIS A 729 -20.67 -4.99 -6.31
CA HIS A 729 -20.67 -5.34 -4.89
C HIS A 729 -20.80 -4.10 -4.00
N TYR A 730 -20.06 -3.04 -4.32
CA TYR A 730 -20.03 -1.81 -3.54
C TYR A 730 -21.06 -0.75 -3.98
N ARG A 731 -22.04 -1.11 -4.83
CA ARG A 731 -22.95 -0.14 -5.47
C ARG A 731 -23.62 0.83 -4.50
N ASN A 732 -23.97 0.33 -3.31
CA ASN A 732 -24.69 1.08 -2.28
C ASN A 732 -23.82 1.44 -1.07
N ASP A 733 -22.52 1.19 -1.14
CA ASP A 733 -21.58 1.47 -0.06
C ASP A 733 -20.90 2.82 -0.26
N VAL A 734 -20.47 3.44 0.84
CA VAL A 734 -19.52 4.55 0.81
C VAL A 734 -18.13 3.98 1.00
N LEU A 735 -17.22 4.37 0.12
CA LEU A 735 -15.89 3.83 -0.04
C LEU A 735 -14.83 4.86 0.33
N TYR A 736 -13.78 4.40 0.98
CA TYR A 736 -12.59 5.16 1.31
C TYR A 736 -11.38 4.47 0.68
N PHE A 737 -10.54 5.25 -0.01
CA PHE A 737 -9.37 4.73 -0.70
C PHE A 737 -8.11 5.11 0.07
N PRO A 738 -7.61 4.28 0.98
CA PRO A 738 -6.38 4.60 1.68
C PRO A 738 -5.21 4.69 0.69
N HIS A 739 -4.33 5.65 0.93
CA HIS A 739 -3.20 5.93 0.05
C HIS A 739 -1.86 5.53 0.69
N ASN A 740 -0.89 5.25 -0.16
CA ASN A 740 0.53 5.13 0.16
C ASN A 740 1.35 5.97 -0.83
N MET A 741 2.68 5.96 -0.70
CA MET A 741 3.58 6.75 -1.54
C MET A 741 4.62 5.90 -2.26
N ASP A 742 5.13 6.36 -3.41
CA ASP A 742 6.40 5.86 -3.94
C ASP A 742 7.60 6.50 -3.21
N PHE A 743 8.82 6.04 -3.52
CA PHE A 743 10.05 6.53 -2.89
C PHE A 743 10.35 8.02 -3.14
N ARG A 744 9.65 8.66 -4.10
CA ARG A 744 9.77 10.08 -4.43
C ARG A 744 8.71 10.93 -3.70
N GLY A 745 7.78 10.29 -2.98
CA GLY A 745 6.66 10.95 -2.31
C GLY A 745 5.41 11.11 -3.18
N ARG A 746 5.33 10.53 -4.38
CA ARG A 746 4.07 10.54 -5.15
C ARG A 746 3.06 9.63 -4.49
N VAL A 747 1.84 10.13 -4.36
CA VAL A 747 0.75 9.48 -3.64
C VAL A 747 -0.07 8.59 -4.59
N TYR A 748 -0.48 7.42 -4.11
CA TYR A 748 -1.29 6.47 -4.88
C TYR A 748 -2.26 5.68 -3.98
N PRO A 749 -3.49 5.39 -4.42
CA PRO A 749 -4.40 4.46 -3.74
C PRO A 749 -3.79 3.07 -3.60
N ILE A 750 -3.99 2.42 -2.45
CA ILE A 750 -3.54 1.04 -2.24
C ILE A 750 -4.33 0.04 -3.09
N SER A 751 -5.63 0.29 -3.31
CA SER A 751 -6.47 -0.59 -4.12
C SER A 751 -6.07 -0.53 -5.61
N PRO A 752 -5.66 -1.66 -6.23
CA PRO A 752 -5.19 -1.67 -7.61
C PRO A 752 -6.33 -1.79 -8.64
N HIS A 753 -7.46 -2.39 -8.27
CA HIS A 753 -8.53 -2.72 -9.21
C HIS A 753 -9.45 -1.51 -9.47
N LEU A 754 -10.07 -1.00 -8.40
CA LEU A 754 -11.03 0.08 -8.42
C LEU A 754 -10.46 1.25 -7.62
N ASN A 755 -10.10 2.36 -8.29
CA ASN A 755 -9.62 3.58 -7.64
C ASN A 755 -9.69 4.76 -8.63
N HIS A 756 -9.75 5.99 -8.10
CA HIS A 756 -9.91 7.21 -8.89
C HIS A 756 -8.66 7.65 -9.69
N MET A 757 -7.50 7.00 -9.51
CA MET A 757 -6.29 7.25 -10.32
C MET A 757 -6.21 6.35 -11.56
N GLY A 758 -7.16 5.44 -11.74
CA GLY A 758 -7.22 4.56 -12.90
C GLY A 758 -7.51 5.28 -14.23
N ASP A 759 -7.79 4.46 -15.24
CA ASP A 759 -8.25 4.88 -16.57
C ASP A 759 -9.65 5.53 -16.54
N ASP A 760 -10.10 5.98 -17.71
CA ASP A 760 -11.39 6.65 -17.93
C ASP A 760 -12.57 5.90 -17.28
N ILE A 761 -12.60 4.57 -17.44
CA ILE A 761 -13.62 3.69 -16.84
C ILE A 761 -13.62 3.78 -15.32
N ASN A 762 -12.45 3.68 -14.67
CA ASN A 762 -12.36 3.78 -13.22
C ASN A 762 -12.81 5.16 -12.70
N ARG A 763 -12.50 6.22 -13.45
CA ARG A 763 -12.86 7.60 -13.09
C ARG A 763 -14.35 7.88 -13.28
N CYS A 764 -15.01 7.30 -14.28
CA CYS A 764 -16.43 7.52 -14.53
C CYS A 764 -17.35 6.81 -13.51
N ILE A 765 -16.90 5.65 -13.00
CA ILE A 765 -17.65 4.83 -12.04
C ILE A 765 -17.58 5.42 -10.63
N LEU A 766 -16.65 6.33 -10.33
CA LEU A 766 -16.48 6.90 -9.00
C LEU A 766 -16.92 8.37 -8.96
N LYS A 767 -17.72 8.72 -7.95
CA LYS A 767 -18.07 10.12 -7.64
C LYS A 767 -17.99 10.37 -6.14
N PHE A 768 -17.95 11.64 -5.71
CA PHE A 768 -17.88 11.95 -4.29
C PHE A 768 -19.14 11.49 -3.57
N ALA A 769 -18.97 10.88 -2.39
CA ALA A 769 -20.11 10.52 -1.54
C ALA A 769 -20.80 11.77 -0.99
N LYS A 770 -20.01 12.75 -0.55
CA LYS A 770 -20.49 14.05 -0.13
C LYS A 770 -20.61 14.98 -1.34
N GLY A 771 -21.84 15.22 -1.79
CA GLY A 771 -22.11 16.21 -2.82
C GLY A 771 -22.04 17.64 -2.27
N LYS A 772 -21.90 18.61 -3.18
CA LYS A 772 -21.96 20.05 -2.89
C LYS A 772 -22.94 20.74 -3.84
N LYS A 773 -23.65 21.74 -3.32
CA LYS A 773 -24.47 22.62 -4.16
C LYS A 773 -23.59 23.28 -5.21
N LEU A 774 -24.05 23.32 -6.46
CA LEU A 774 -23.32 23.96 -7.55
C LEU A 774 -23.09 25.46 -7.27
N GLY A 775 -24.09 26.14 -6.71
CA GLY A 775 -24.10 27.59 -6.53
C GLY A 775 -23.98 28.35 -7.85
N LYS A 776 -23.76 29.66 -7.75
CA LYS A 776 -23.78 30.61 -8.89
C LYS A 776 -22.88 30.24 -10.08
N ARG A 777 -21.77 29.53 -9.84
CA ARG A 777 -20.78 29.19 -10.88
C ARG A 777 -20.59 27.70 -11.10
N GLY A 778 -21.26 26.83 -10.35
CA GLY A 778 -21.04 25.38 -10.47
C GLY A 778 -21.46 24.85 -11.84
N LEU A 779 -22.60 25.32 -12.36
CA LEU A 779 -23.07 24.94 -13.69
C LEU A 779 -22.10 25.38 -14.80
N TYR A 780 -21.52 26.58 -14.68
CA TYR A 780 -20.49 27.09 -15.58
C TYR A 780 -19.25 26.18 -15.59
N TRP A 781 -18.77 25.78 -14.39
CA TRP A 781 -17.63 24.88 -14.27
C TRP A 781 -17.94 23.49 -14.80
N LEU A 782 -19.17 22.99 -14.64
CA LEU A 782 -19.60 21.71 -15.17
C LEU A 782 -19.60 21.70 -16.71
N LYS A 783 -20.13 22.76 -17.35
CA LYS A 783 -20.07 22.92 -18.82
C LYS A 783 -18.63 23.00 -19.32
N LEU A 784 -17.78 23.80 -18.66
CA LEU A 784 -16.36 23.88 -18.98
C LEU A 784 -15.66 22.52 -18.85
N HIS A 785 -16.00 21.77 -17.80
CA HIS A 785 -15.43 20.45 -17.55
C HIS A 785 -15.78 19.46 -18.67
N ILE A 786 -17.05 19.40 -19.09
CA ILE A 786 -17.50 18.58 -20.23
C ILE A 786 -16.61 18.86 -21.44
N VAL A 787 -16.47 20.13 -21.83
CA VAL A 787 -15.68 20.52 -23.01
C VAL A 787 -14.19 20.23 -22.83
N ASN A 788 -13.62 20.46 -21.64
CA ASN A 788 -12.22 20.16 -21.37
C ASN A 788 -11.90 18.66 -21.56
N ILE A 789 -12.79 17.78 -21.09
CA ILE A 789 -12.61 16.33 -21.17
C ILE A 789 -12.71 15.86 -22.63
N THR A 790 -13.55 16.48 -23.48
CA THR A 790 -13.62 16.12 -24.92
C THR A 790 -12.27 16.21 -25.62
N GLY A 791 -11.40 17.11 -25.17
CA GLY A 791 -10.11 17.37 -25.79
C GLY A 791 -10.17 18.13 -27.13
N LEU A 792 -11.36 18.46 -27.63
CA LEU A 792 -11.56 19.11 -28.94
C LEU A 792 -11.08 20.56 -28.97
N LEU A 793 -11.21 21.30 -27.87
CA LEU A 793 -10.95 22.75 -27.79
C LEU A 793 -9.74 23.11 -26.91
N LYS A 794 -8.73 22.23 -26.82
CA LYS A 794 -7.54 22.42 -25.95
C LYS A 794 -6.80 23.75 -26.15
N ARG A 795 -6.82 24.30 -27.36
CA ARG A 795 -6.13 25.57 -27.73
C ARG A 795 -7.02 26.81 -27.66
N LYS A 796 -8.31 26.65 -27.38
CA LYS A 796 -9.27 27.76 -27.31
C LYS A 796 -9.31 28.36 -25.92
N SER A 797 -9.75 29.61 -25.86
CA SER A 797 -10.01 30.33 -24.61
C SER A 797 -11.12 29.64 -23.78
N ILE A 798 -11.20 29.96 -22.49
CA ILE A 798 -12.28 29.45 -21.64
C ILE A 798 -13.65 29.92 -22.17
N SER A 799 -13.76 31.16 -22.65
CA SER A 799 -15.01 31.72 -23.18
C SER A 799 -15.52 30.95 -24.41
N GLU A 800 -14.63 30.65 -25.36
CA GLU A 800 -14.99 29.84 -26.55
C GLU A 800 -15.42 28.42 -26.17
N ARG A 801 -14.79 27.81 -25.15
CA ARG A 801 -15.19 26.48 -24.67
C ARG A 801 -16.59 26.49 -24.07
N ILE A 802 -16.94 27.54 -23.34
CA ILE A 802 -18.28 27.70 -22.78
C ILE A 802 -19.30 27.88 -23.89
N LEU A 803 -19.03 28.75 -24.87
CA LEU A 803 -19.92 28.95 -26.01
C LEU A 803 -20.18 27.63 -26.75
N TYR A 804 -19.13 26.85 -26.99
CA TYR A 804 -19.25 25.52 -27.60
C TYR A 804 -20.17 24.59 -26.79
N ALA A 805 -20.07 24.62 -25.46
CA ALA A 805 -20.95 23.83 -24.59
C ALA A 805 -22.43 24.24 -24.72
N GLU A 806 -22.71 25.53 -24.88
CA GLU A 806 -24.07 26.03 -25.10
C GLU A 806 -24.61 25.65 -26.48
N GLU A 807 -23.81 25.80 -27.53
CA GLU A 807 -24.17 25.45 -28.91
C GLU A 807 -24.45 23.95 -29.09
N HIS A 808 -23.77 23.10 -28.31
CA HIS A 808 -23.89 21.65 -28.39
C HIS A 808 -24.75 21.06 -27.25
N LEU A 809 -25.51 21.90 -26.54
CA LEU A 809 -26.29 21.47 -25.38
C LEU A 809 -27.26 20.32 -25.70
N ASP A 810 -27.91 20.36 -26.86
CA ASP A 810 -28.84 19.29 -27.29
C ASP A 810 -28.14 17.94 -27.46
N GLN A 811 -26.93 17.92 -28.03
CA GLN A 811 -26.14 16.70 -28.21
C GLN A 811 -25.60 16.15 -26.88
N ILE A 812 -25.26 17.06 -25.97
CA ILE A 812 -24.86 16.72 -24.59
C ILE A 812 -26.04 16.08 -23.85
N LEU A 813 -27.24 16.66 -23.94
CA LEU A 813 -28.45 16.13 -23.32
C LEU A 813 -28.90 14.82 -23.96
N ASP A 814 -28.81 14.68 -25.29
CA ASP A 814 -29.08 13.41 -25.97
C ASP A 814 -28.13 12.31 -25.50
N SER A 815 -26.83 12.60 -25.40
CA SER A 815 -25.85 11.65 -24.87
C SER A 815 -26.19 11.18 -23.46
N ALA A 816 -26.73 12.08 -22.62
CA ALA A 816 -27.17 11.75 -21.27
C ALA A 816 -28.47 10.95 -21.21
N ASN A 817 -29.43 11.22 -22.11
CA ASN A 817 -30.74 10.56 -22.12
C ASN A 817 -30.73 9.21 -22.84
N ASN A 818 -29.99 9.12 -23.95
CA ASN A 818 -29.91 7.95 -24.84
C ASN A 818 -28.44 7.55 -25.12
N PRO A 819 -27.67 7.07 -24.12
CA PRO A 819 -26.23 6.89 -24.27
C PRO A 819 -25.80 5.94 -25.38
N LEU A 820 -26.62 4.92 -25.70
CA LEU A 820 -26.30 3.87 -26.68
C LEU A 820 -27.16 3.94 -27.95
N SER A 821 -28.37 4.50 -27.88
CA SER A 821 -29.33 4.57 -28.98
C SER A 821 -29.42 5.94 -29.65
N GLY A 822 -28.88 7.00 -29.03
CA GLY A 822 -28.92 8.36 -29.55
C GLY A 822 -27.81 8.66 -30.56
N GLN A 823 -27.46 9.95 -30.67
CA GLN A 823 -26.41 10.47 -31.55
C GLN A 823 -24.99 10.12 -31.05
N ARG A 824 -24.87 9.70 -29.78
CA ARG A 824 -23.62 9.23 -29.17
C ARG A 824 -22.45 10.23 -29.30
N TRP A 825 -22.75 11.52 -29.17
CA TRP A 825 -21.76 12.60 -29.29
C TRP A 825 -20.55 12.40 -28.35
N TRP A 826 -20.80 11.89 -27.15
CA TRP A 826 -19.77 11.58 -26.15
C TRP A 826 -18.66 10.64 -26.63
N LEU A 827 -18.90 9.79 -27.64
CA LEU A 827 -17.90 8.90 -28.23
C LEU A 827 -16.79 9.63 -29.00
N LYS A 828 -17.01 10.90 -29.37
CA LYS A 828 -16.00 11.74 -30.05
C LYS A 828 -14.95 12.29 -29.10
N SER A 829 -15.11 12.07 -27.80
CA SER A 829 -14.25 12.58 -26.74
C SER A 829 -12.95 11.77 -26.59
N ASP A 830 -11.87 12.44 -26.18
CA ASP A 830 -10.62 11.78 -25.75
C ASP A 830 -10.86 10.84 -24.53
N GLU A 831 -11.82 11.18 -23.66
CA GLU A 831 -12.17 10.46 -22.43
C GLU A 831 -13.71 10.28 -22.39
N PRO A 832 -14.23 9.33 -23.20
CA PRO A 832 -15.65 9.22 -23.48
C PRO A 832 -16.48 8.93 -22.22
N TRP A 833 -16.02 8.05 -21.33
CA TRP A 833 -16.80 7.65 -20.16
C TRP A 833 -16.97 8.79 -19.14
N GLN A 834 -15.91 9.52 -18.83
CA GLN A 834 -16.01 10.73 -17.99
C GLN A 834 -16.89 11.81 -18.64
N THR A 835 -16.84 11.93 -19.98
CA THR A 835 -17.71 12.86 -20.71
C THR A 835 -19.18 12.50 -20.54
N LEU A 836 -19.54 11.22 -20.72
CA LEU A 836 -20.91 10.74 -20.51
C LEU A 836 -21.37 10.96 -19.06
N ALA A 837 -20.51 10.67 -18.08
CA ALA A 837 -20.82 10.93 -16.66
C ALA A 837 -21.13 12.41 -16.41
N ALA A 838 -20.35 13.32 -17.02
CA ALA A 838 -20.56 14.76 -16.91
C ALA A 838 -21.82 15.23 -17.66
N CYS A 839 -22.14 14.66 -18.81
CA CYS A 839 -23.41 14.91 -19.53
C CYS A 839 -24.62 14.54 -18.65
N ILE A 840 -24.56 13.37 -17.98
CA ILE A 840 -25.60 12.91 -17.05
C ILE A 840 -25.77 13.87 -15.87
N GLU A 841 -24.67 14.30 -15.25
CA GLU A 841 -24.71 15.25 -14.13
C GLU A 841 -25.30 16.60 -14.57
N LEU A 842 -24.96 17.09 -15.78
CA LEU A 842 -25.51 18.33 -16.32
C LEU A 842 -27.01 18.22 -16.60
N ARG A 843 -27.44 17.11 -17.20
CA ARG A 843 -28.87 16.81 -17.44
C ARG A 843 -29.64 16.85 -16.11
N ASP A 844 -29.11 16.22 -15.07
CA ASP A 844 -29.79 16.15 -13.76
C ASP A 844 -29.84 17.52 -13.08
N ALA A 845 -28.76 18.30 -13.18
CA ALA A 845 -28.73 19.69 -12.70
C ALA A 845 -29.78 20.56 -13.39
N LEU A 846 -29.91 20.47 -14.72
CA LEU A 846 -30.90 21.24 -15.48
C LEU A 846 -32.35 20.77 -15.20
N LYS A 847 -32.58 19.46 -15.09
CA LYS A 847 -33.90 18.88 -14.76
C LYS A 847 -34.38 19.22 -13.35
N SER A 848 -33.48 19.61 -12.44
CA SER A 848 -33.85 20.00 -11.08
C SER A 848 -34.72 21.27 -11.00
N GLY A 849 -34.75 22.08 -12.07
CA GLY A 849 -35.45 23.37 -12.11
C GLY A 849 -34.71 24.50 -11.38
N ASP A 850 -33.82 24.19 -10.44
CA ASP A 850 -32.95 25.12 -9.73
C ASP A 850 -31.49 24.60 -9.70
N PRO A 851 -30.73 24.81 -10.79
CA PRO A 851 -29.38 24.29 -10.90
C PRO A 851 -28.41 24.81 -9.82
N GLU A 852 -28.62 25.99 -9.24
CA GLU A 852 -27.72 26.51 -8.19
C GLU A 852 -27.81 25.69 -6.91
N ASN A 853 -29.01 25.21 -6.57
CA ASN A 853 -29.23 24.37 -5.39
C ASN A 853 -29.07 22.87 -5.64
N PHE A 854 -28.89 22.45 -6.90
CA PHE A 854 -28.56 21.08 -7.24
C PHE A 854 -27.27 20.62 -6.54
N VAL A 855 -27.36 19.50 -5.83
CA VAL A 855 -26.24 18.90 -5.10
C VAL A 855 -25.48 17.98 -6.06
N SER A 856 -24.36 18.48 -6.59
CA SER A 856 -23.51 17.72 -7.48
C SER A 856 -22.49 16.88 -6.72
N HIS A 857 -22.25 15.67 -7.23
CA HIS A 857 -21.29 14.71 -6.69
C HIS A 857 -20.09 14.51 -7.62
N LEU A 858 -20.15 15.01 -8.85
CA LEU A 858 -19.13 14.82 -9.87
C LEU A 858 -17.85 15.60 -9.53
N PRO A 859 -16.67 14.94 -9.50
CA PRO A 859 -15.40 15.65 -9.40
C PRO A 859 -15.12 16.48 -10.66
N ILE A 860 -14.73 17.75 -10.48
CA ILE A 860 -14.28 18.61 -11.59
C ILE A 860 -12.75 18.69 -11.57
N HIS A 861 -12.11 18.25 -12.65
CA HIS A 861 -10.66 18.20 -12.77
C HIS A 861 -10.05 19.52 -13.26
N GLN A 862 -8.92 19.91 -12.67
CA GLN A 862 -8.02 20.95 -13.15
C GLN A 862 -6.61 20.36 -13.15
N ASP A 863 -5.92 20.42 -14.30
CA ASP A 863 -4.58 19.85 -14.46
C ASP A 863 -3.65 20.88 -15.09
N GLY A 864 -2.36 20.83 -14.72
CA GLY A 864 -1.34 21.67 -15.35
C GLY A 864 -0.93 21.12 -16.70
N SER A 865 -0.60 21.99 -17.65
CA SER A 865 -0.27 21.57 -19.02
C SER A 865 0.93 20.64 -19.08
N CYS A 866 1.99 20.94 -18.31
CA CYS A 866 3.15 20.07 -18.09
C CYS A 866 3.82 20.41 -16.75
N ASN A 867 3.33 19.81 -15.65
CA ASN A 867 3.78 20.12 -14.28
C ASN A 867 5.31 20.04 -14.11
N GLY A 868 5.97 19.07 -14.75
CA GLY A 868 7.44 18.95 -14.66
C GLY A 868 8.19 20.16 -15.26
N LEU A 869 7.78 20.62 -16.44
CA LEU A 869 8.37 21.82 -17.06
C LEU A 869 7.95 23.11 -16.34
N GLN A 870 6.74 23.16 -15.78
CA GLN A 870 6.32 24.27 -14.91
C GLN A 870 7.27 24.40 -13.71
N HIS A 871 7.59 23.30 -13.04
CA HIS A 871 8.56 23.33 -11.94
C HIS A 871 9.97 23.73 -12.42
N TYR A 872 10.44 23.25 -13.58
CA TYR A 872 11.74 23.68 -14.12
C TYR A 872 11.77 25.18 -14.45
N ALA A 873 10.74 25.70 -15.12
CA ALA A 873 10.64 27.12 -15.44
C ALA A 873 10.58 27.98 -14.17
N ALA A 874 9.85 27.54 -13.14
CA ALA A 874 9.79 28.23 -11.86
C ALA A 874 11.14 28.21 -11.11
N LEU A 875 11.82 27.06 -11.07
CA LEU A 875 13.14 26.90 -10.45
C LEU A 875 14.22 27.72 -11.15
N GLY A 876 14.25 27.68 -12.49
CA GLY A 876 15.19 28.43 -13.31
C GLY A 876 14.82 29.90 -13.50
N ARG A 877 13.59 30.30 -13.12
CA ARG A 877 12.97 31.59 -13.47
C ARG A 877 13.06 31.88 -14.97
N ASP A 878 12.88 30.85 -15.78
CA ASP A 878 12.92 30.94 -17.24
C ASP A 878 11.61 31.54 -17.76
N LEU A 879 11.68 32.80 -18.22
CA LEU A 879 10.53 33.54 -18.73
C LEU A 879 9.91 32.89 -19.97
N GLN A 880 10.75 32.38 -20.87
CA GLN A 880 10.28 31.77 -22.12
C GLN A 880 9.62 30.43 -21.83
N GLY A 881 10.29 29.57 -21.06
CA GLY A 881 9.73 28.31 -20.59
C GLY A 881 8.42 28.53 -19.83
N ALA A 882 8.37 29.53 -18.94
CA ALA A 882 7.18 29.89 -18.16
C ALA A 882 5.99 30.30 -19.04
N ALA A 883 6.22 31.02 -20.14
CA ALA A 883 5.18 31.35 -21.12
C ALA A 883 4.63 30.10 -21.82
N GLU A 884 5.51 29.18 -22.25
CA GLU A 884 5.12 27.96 -22.98
C GLU A 884 4.33 26.96 -22.13
N VAL A 885 4.45 27.05 -20.80
CA VAL A 885 3.80 26.16 -19.82
C VAL A 885 2.76 26.84 -18.94
N ASN A 886 2.27 28.00 -19.36
CA ASN A 886 1.15 28.72 -18.72
C ASN A 886 1.41 29.20 -17.28
N LEU A 887 2.65 29.52 -16.93
CA LEU A 887 2.96 30.21 -15.67
C LEU A 887 2.77 31.73 -15.77
N LEU A 888 2.89 32.28 -16.98
CA LEU A 888 2.58 33.68 -17.26
C LEU A 888 1.11 33.83 -17.68
N PRO A 889 0.44 34.93 -17.27
CA PRO A 889 -0.90 35.25 -17.77
C PRO A 889 -0.93 35.33 -19.29
N CYS A 890 -1.94 34.69 -19.90
CA CYS A 890 -2.15 34.67 -21.34
C CYS A 890 -3.65 34.56 -21.65
N GLU A 891 -4.09 35.10 -22.79
CA GLU A 891 -5.49 35.01 -23.23
C GLU A 891 -5.83 33.61 -23.76
N LEU A 892 -4.88 32.98 -24.42
CA LEU A 892 -4.98 31.63 -24.97
C LEU A 892 -3.99 30.70 -24.27
N PRO A 893 -4.38 29.44 -24.01
CA PRO A 893 -3.48 28.48 -23.39
C PRO A 893 -2.33 28.13 -24.34
N ALA A 894 -1.10 28.27 -23.83
CA ALA A 894 0.11 27.82 -24.49
C ALA A 894 0.21 26.29 -24.49
N ASP A 895 0.82 25.75 -25.55
CA ASP A 895 0.98 24.32 -25.80
C ASP A 895 2.44 24.01 -26.14
N VAL A 896 3.27 23.82 -25.11
CA VAL A 896 4.71 23.50 -25.24
C VAL A 896 4.97 22.36 -26.24
N TYR A 897 4.09 21.36 -26.31
CA TYR A 897 4.22 20.25 -27.23
C TYR A 897 4.14 20.69 -28.69
N SER A 898 3.27 21.64 -29.03
CA SER A 898 3.19 22.19 -30.39
C SER A 898 4.39 23.06 -30.72
N SER A 899 4.89 23.82 -29.74
CA SER A 899 6.11 24.62 -29.90
C SER A 899 7.34 23.74 -30.18
N VAL A 900 7.51 22.65 -29.42
CA VAL A 900 8.59 21.68 -29.67
C VAL A 900 8.41 20.98 -31.02
N ALA A 901 7.18 20.62 -31.41
CA ALA A 901 6.93 19.99 -32.71
C ALA A 901 7.34 20.90 -33.87
N ALA A 902 7.04 22.21 -33.77
CA ALA A 902 7.45 23.20 -34.77
C ALA A 902 8.98 23.29 -34.88
N ARG A 903 9.70 23.34 -33.76
CA ARG A 903 11.18 23.36 -33.74
C ARG A 903 11.80 22.10 -34.36
N VAL A 904 11.20 20.93 -34.11
CA VAL A 904 11.68 19.67 -34.71
C VAL A 904 11.39 19.65 -36.22
N GLU A 905 10.24 20.18 -36.65
CA GLU A 905 9.93 20.32 -38.07
C GLU A 905 10.89 21.29 -38.78
N GLU A 906 11.23 22.43 -38.17
CA GLU A 906 12.24 23.36 -38.67
C GLU A 906 13.59 22.65 -38.86
N LYS A 907 14.01 21.88 -37.86
CA LYS A 907 15.24 21.07 -37.93
C LYS A 907 15.20 20.05 -39.08
N ARG A 908 14.04 19.45 -39.32
CA ARG A 908 13.84 18.51 -40.44
C ARG A 908 14.01 19.19 -41.79
N ILE A 909 13.41 20.37 -41.95
CA ILE A 909 13.51 21.17 -43.17
C ILE A 909 14.97 21.61 -43.42
N GLU A 910 15.70 21.99 -42.37
CA GLU A 910 17.13 22.28 -42.47
C GLU A 910 17.95 21.07 -42.97
N ASP A 911 17.73 19.89 -42.38
CA ASP A 911 18.41 18.65 -42.78
C ASP A 911 18.00 18.21 -44.21
N GLU A 912 16.73 18.41 -44.59
CA GLU A 912 16.24 18.16 -45.95
C GLU A 912 16.93 19.05 -47.00
N HIS A 913 17.17 20.33 -46.71
CA HIS A 913 17.77 21.25 -47.68
C HIS A 913 19.30 21.24 -47.68
N ASN A 914 19.93 20.87 -46.56
CA ASN A 914 21.38 20.81 -46.46
C ASN A 914 21.90 19.44 -46.95
N VAL A 915 22.29 19.36 -48.21
CA VAL A 915 22.84 18.13 -48.83
C VAL A 915 24.10 17.61 -48.12
N HIS A 916 24.82 18.47 -47.38
CA HIS A 916 25.99 18.08 -46.59
C HIS A 916 25.65 17.67 -45.15
N SER A 917 24.38 17.72 -44.73
CA SER A 917 23.96 17.24 -43.41
C SER A 917 24.13 15.71 -43.35
N PRO A 918 24.71 15.16 -42.26
CA PRO A 918 24.78 13.70 -42.07
C PRO A 918 23.40 13.03 -41.98
N ASN A 919 22.34 13.83 -41.78
CA ASN A 919 20.97 13.38 -41.66
C ASN A 919 20.14 13.58 -42.94
N HIS A 920 20.71 14.16 -44.00
CA HIS A 920 19.96 14.55 -45.20
C HIS A 920 19.13 13.41 -45.79
N GLU A 921 19.74 12.25 -46.00
CA GLU A 921 19.04 11.08 -46.55
C GLU A 921 17.88 10.60 -45.66
N ILE A 922 18.05 10.65 -44.33
CA ILE A 922 17.03 10.23 -43.37
C ILE A 922 15.87 11.23 -43.36
N ALA A 923 16.17 12.53 -43.36
CA ALA A 923 15.17 13.60 -43.36
C ALA A 923 14.32 13.58 -44.64
N VAL A 924 14.94 13.35 -45.81
CA VAL A 924 14.23 13.17 -47.09
C VAL A 924 13.34 11.94 -47.08
N LYS A 925 13.81 10.80 -46.54
CA LYS A 925 12.98 9.59 -46.38
C LYS A 925 11.82 9.81 -45.39
N LEU A 926 12.09 10.49 -44.29
CA LEU A 926 11.07 10.83 -43.29
C LEU A 926 10.01 11.77 -43.88
N ARG A 927 10.37 12.73 -44.74
CA ARG A 927 9.40 13.58 -45.47
C ARG A 927 8.50 12.77 -46.37
N LYS A 928 9.01 11.70 -47.01
CA LYS A 928 8.18 10.81 -47.82
C LYS A 928 7.23 10.00 -46.96
N PHE A 929 7.70 9.49 -45.82
CA PHE A 929 6.88 8.75 -44.85
C PHE A 929 5.83 9.62 -44.15
N LEU A 930 6.18 10.86 -43.82
CA LEU A 930 5.35 11.83 -43.12
C LEU A 930 5.36 13.17 -43.88
N PRO A 931 4.56 13.28 -44.97
CA PRO A 931 4.52 14.49 -45.80
C PRO A 931 4.07 15.74 -45.04
N GLN A 932 3.14 15.54 -44.10
CA GLN A 932 2.58 16.59 -43.26
C GLN A 932 3.60 17.13 -42.24
N VAL A 933 3.30 18.31 -41.67
CA VAL A 933 4.01 18.84 -40.50
C VAL A 933 3.96 17.83 -39.36
N LEU A 934 5.08 17.67 -38.66
CA LEU A 934 5.22 16.72 -37.56
C LEU A 934 4.03 16.80 -36.58
N PRO A 935 3.22 15.73 -36.45
CA PRO A 935 2.07 15.75 -35.57
C PRO A 935 2.50 15.82 -34.10
N ARG A 936 1.88 16.73 -33.35
CA ARG A 936 2.04 16.88 -31.89
C ARG A 936 2.01 15.55 -31.13
N LYS A 937 1.15 14.61 -31.56
CA LYS A 937 0.96 13.30 -30.91
C LYS A 937 2.24 12.45 -30.91
N VAL A 938 3.10 12.58 -31.92
CA VAL A 938 4.35 11.82 -32.06
C VAL A 938 5.33 12.16 -30.94
N ILE A 939 5.50 13.45 -30.64
CA ILE A 939 6.51 13.91 -29.67
C ILE A 939 5.96 14.17 -28.27
N LYS A 940 4.64 14.28 -28.10
CA LYS A 940 4.00 14.65 -26.82
C LYS A 940 4.49 13.77 -25.68
N GLN A 941 4.50 12.45 -25.87
CA GLN A 941 4.90 11.50 -24.84
C GLN A 941 6.37 11.68 -24.45
N THR A 942 7.25 11.89 -25.42
CA THR A 942 8.68 12.12 -25.21
C THR A 942 8.92 13.40 -24.42
N VAL A 943 8.38 14.54 -24.88
CA VAL A 943 8.50 15.83 -24.17
C VAL A 943 7.97 15.74 -22.74
N MET A 944 6.83 15.06 -22.55
CA MET A 944 6.24 14.85 -21.23
C MET A 944 7.10 13.98 -20.31
N THR A 945 7.81 12.98 -20.85
CA THR A 945 8.57 12.01 -20.05
C THR A 945 10.04 12.37 -19.87
N THR A 946 10.62 13.25 -20.70
CA THR A 946 11.99 13.75 -20.55
C THR A 946 12.23 14.39 -19.19
N VAL A 947 11.29 15.20 -18.71
CA VAL A 947 11.38 15.82 -17.38
C VAL A 947 11.28 14.82 -16.23
N TYR A 948 10.83 13.59 -16.50
CA TYR A 948 10.75 12.50 -15.53
C TYR A 948 11.89 11.48 -15.69
N GLY A 949 12.93 11.82 -16.48
CA GLY A 949 14.15 11.01 -16.61
C GLY A 949 14.09 9.93 -17.70
N VAL A 950 13.25 10.10 -18.73
CA VAL A 950 13.31 9.20 -19.89
C VAL A 950 14.70 9.30 -20.53
N THR A 951 15.29 8.15 -20.84
CA THR A 951 16.56 8.09 -21.56
C THR A 951 16.32 8.26 -23.07
N PRO A 952 17.36 8.58 -23.87
CA PRO A 952 17.24 8.62 -25.34
C PRO A 952 16.67 7.33 -25.93
N TYR A 953 16.97 6.18 -25.31
CA TYR A 953 16.36 4.90 -25.68
C TYR A 953 14.85 4.87 -25.45
N GLY A 954 14.40 5.24 -24.25
CA GLY A 954 12.98 5.26 -23.92
C GLY A 954 12.22 6.25 -24.79
N ALA A 955 12.81 7.43 -25.05
CA ALA A 955 12.28 8.42 -25.99
C ALA A 955 12.10 7.83 -27.39
N ARG A 956 13.13 7.15 -27.91
CA ARG A 956 13.07 6.47 -29.22
C ARG A 956 11.94 5.44 -29.28
N GLN A 957 11.79 4.61 -28.26
CA GLN A 957 10.71 3.61 -28.22
C GLN A 957 9.32 4.24 -28.20
N GLN A 958 9.14 5.35 -27.48
CA GLN A 958 7.90 6.11 -27.48
C GLN A 958 7.58 6.68 -28.86
N ILE A 959 8.55 7.33 -29.52
CA ILE A 959 8.40 7.88 -30.86
C ILE A 959 8.09 6.76 -31.86
N LYS A 960 8.88 5.67 -31.84
CA LYS A 960 8.69 4.48 -32.68
C LYS A 960 7.26 3.94 -32.56
N ARG A 961 6.72 3.85 -31.34
CA ARG A 961 5.35 3.41 -31.11
C ARG A 961 4.32 4.35 -31.73
N GLN A 962 4.53 5.67 -31.65
CA GLN A 962 3.62 6.65 -32.28
C GLN A 962 3.71 6.63 -33.81
N LEU A 963 4.92 6.48 -34.37
CA LEU A 963 5.12 6.36 -35.82
C LEU A 963 4.43 5.10 -36.36
N LYS A 964 4.59 3.95 -35.68
CA LYS A 964 3.87 2.71 -36.02
C LYS A 964 2.35 2.84 -35.97
N ALA A 965 1.82 3.75 -35.15
CA ALA A 965 0.39 3.96 -35.02
C ALA A 965 -0.19 4.94 -36.07
N LEU A 966 0.68 5.64 -36.81
CA LEU A 966 0.30 6.51 -37.93
C LEU A 966 0.34 5.77 -39.27
N ASP A 967 0.89 4.55 -39.30
CA ASP A 967 1.09 3.76 -40.50
C ASP A 967 -0.03 2.73 -40.69
N ASP A 968 -0.68 2.76 -41.84
CA ASP A 968 -1.61 1.74 -42.30
C ASP A 968 -0.78 0.58 -42.94
N ALA A 969 -0.32 -0.32 -42.08
CA ALA A 969 0.04 -1.71 -42.35
C ALA A 969 1.27 -2.10 -43.21
N ASP A 970 2.01 -1.22 -43.90
CA ASP A 970 3.04 -1.67 -44.87
C ASP A 970 4.48 -1.10 -44.75
N THR A 971 4.84 -0.31 -43.73
CA THR A 971 6.22 0.24 -43.66
C THR A 971 7.22 -0.74 -43.01
N ASP A 972 8.40 -0.87 -43.61
CA ASP A 972 9.50 -1.70 -43.08
C ASP A 972 9.84 -1.28 -41.63
N SER A 973 9.81 -2.24 -40.71
CA SER A 973 10.13 -1.98 -39.30
C SER A 973 11.55 -1.46 -39.11
N ALA A 974 12.45 -1.65 -40.08
CA ALA A 974 13.79 -1.05 -40.08
C ALA A 974 13.75 0.47 -40.35
N GLU A 975 12.87 0.93 -41.24
CA GLU A 975 12.72 2.35 -41.55
C GLU A 975 12.09 3.12 -40.40
N VAL A 976 11.04 2.59 -39.78
CA VAL A 976 10.45 3.21 -38.57
C VAL A 976 11.46 3.26 -37.42
N ASP A 977 12.35 2.28 -37.33
CA ASP A 977 13.42 2.27 -36.34
C ASP A 977 14.48 3.34 -36.64
N LEU A 978 14.82 3.56 -37.91
CA LEU A 978 15.70 4.62 -38.37
C LEU A 978 15.08 6.02 -38.11
N PHE A 979 13.81 6.21 -38.46
CA PHE A 979 13.08 7.46 -38.25
C PHE A 979 12.92 7.83 -36.78
N SER A 980 12.71 6.84 -35.90
CA SER A 980 12.65 7.11 -34.46
C SER A 980 13.99 7.51 -33.82
N LYS A 981 15.11 7.22 -34.52
CA LYS A 981 16.47 7.51 -34.05
C LYS A 981 16.92 8.91 -34.47
N TRP A 982 16.51 9.35 -35.66
CA TRP A 982 16.62 10.74 -36.10
C TRP A 982 15.73 11.62 -35.21
#